data_AF-A0A1F6M772-F1
#
_entry.id   AF-A0A1F6M772-F1
#
_cell.length_a   1.000
_cell.length_b   1.000
_cell.length_c   1.000
_cell.angle_alpha   90.00
_cell.angle_beta   90.00
_cell.angle_gamma   90.00
#
_symmetry.space_group_name_H-M   'P 1'
#
loop_
_entity.id
_entity.type
_entity.pdbx_description
1 polymer ?
#
loop_
_entity_poly.entity_id
_entity_poly.type
_entity_poly.pdbx_seq_one_letter_code
_entity_poly.pdbx_strand_id
1 'polypeptide(L)'
;MRRLGAFTKGFGNFWSGLWALRVHGESLLNSRVRLELAVFGLALTGFVFVESWAWSKAWGWSLGGIVFPIILGFIFGLMAALFDRSIQVSDTRGKSNVSVFVIRALLLLLIAKATAVPVILAVQEPEINNRLERKALVAQNIMRDRALKDVDKRFEARIAEVEKLKTTGGTAAADKAQADTDGYNADRGKSRADIVKRLDEKEKQIAQEAAGTGPSGRYGEGPAVKVMKDQAELIRQELVAFDAETQKEVARLQAERNSSITTTATALEAKIDRLRKEQQDEKKKVREMPPEELAKEYLVEPGETEWSTEDDGRKRELSKYWVHDDWKPADGFMARYRELEAIEAEGWKKMREYYKAEGIEEQWYDMPPEVFTRRMWEFAMMALALFLLMLKILSSEETRNYFHFGSQAANGEDQKVVRMAEVMGFTDPDSRKALGWTPKVRGLMGDLFHARRALVEELANFQAYLIMLCRSQENNLCLTRVAIETKLRDKWETTIARLISDMTKVEDQLKLEGIPIPVWPADLNGGRDPRGLREPWRPSVRDLTNFGWEDPTAKLEEGRHALARVKDLRIEIDGLVIGMEGELVRTIVDNPGMSELELRQRLETARHVQYQREIAPRMRDLRDAVATATTVGLSVPTWERRDDDVVRSWRLPDTTTLREYGWSPAPAIRSRALATETPPPPDDPGTNGHHTLSPDELNALITARAEQIWRNEGQPEGQADRHWQQAAAQISAEQATAASTN
;
A
#
# COMPACT_ATOMS: atom_id res chain seq x y z
N MET A 1 -56.28 1.97 -21.94
CA MET A 1 -55.37 3.05 -22.39
C MET A 1 -55.33 4.27 -21.46
N ARG A 2 -56.45 4.92 -21.06
CA ARG A 2 -56.41 6.11 -20.17
C ARG A 2 -55.74 5.89 -18.80
N ARG A 3 -55.91 4.71 -18.17
CA ARG A 3 -55.22 4.34 -16.91
C ARG A 3 -53.71 4.09 -17.09
N LEU A 4 -53.30 3.58 -18.26
CA LEU A 4 -51.89 3.44 -18.63
C LEU A 4 -51.24 4.83 -18.77
N GLY A 5 -51.95 5.79 -19.38
CA GLY A 5 -51.49 7.17 -19.53
C GLY A 5 -51.35 7.95 -18.21
N ALA A 6 -52.18 7.65 -17.21
CA ALA A 6 -52.07 8.24 -15.88
C ALA A 6 -50.90 7.64 -15.08
N PHE A 7 -50.69 6.32 -15.18
CA PHE A 7 -49.53 5.65 -14.60
C PHE A 7 -48.23 6.14 -15.23
N THR A 8 -48.14 6.21 -16.57
CA THR A 8 -46.92 6.72 -17.25
C THR A 8 -46.63 8.19 -16.94
N LYS A 9 -47.66 9.03 -16.72
CA LYS A 9 -47.47 10.42 -16.26
C LYS A 9 -46.99 10.52 -14.82
N GLY A 10 -47.63 9.82 -13.88
CA GLY A 10 -47.21 9.81 -12.47
C GLY A 10 -45.82 9.20 -12.28
N PHE A 11 -45.55 8.11 -13.00
CA PHE A 11 -44.25 7.44 -13.04
C PHE A 11 -43.19 8.33 -13.70
N GLY A 12 -43.52 9.00 -14.82
CA GLY A 12 -42.65 9.98 -15.46
C GLY A 12 -42.29 11.17 -14.56
N ASN A 13 -43.23 11.63 -13.73
CA ASN A 13 -43.00 12.70 -12.76
C ASN A 13 -42.15 12.26 -11.56
N PHE A 14 -42.34 11.03 -11.07
CA PHE A 14 -41.52 10.46 -10.01
C PHE A 14 -40.06 10.32 -10.47
N TRP A 15 -39.84 9.76 -11.66
CA TRP A 15 -38.50 9.64 -12.22
C TRP A 15 -37.92 11.01 -12.60
N SER A 16 -38.67 11.93 -13.21
CA SER A 16 -38.13 13.28 -13.51
C SER A 16 -37.70 14.03 -12.25
N GLY A 17 -38.39 13.85 -11.12
CA GLY A 17 -38.00 14.35 -9.80
C GLY A 17 -36.77 13.65 -9.23
N LEU A 18 -36.74 12.31 -9.26
CA LEU A 18 -35.63 11.51 -8.73
C LEU A 18 -34.33 11.72 -9.52
N TRP A 19 -34.46 11.95 -10.82
CA TRP A 19 -33.31 12.08 -11.71
C TRP A 19 -32.70 13.46 -11.70
N ALA A 20 -33.42 14.52 -11.32
CA ALA A 20 -32.96 15.91 -11.41
C ALA A 20 -32.11 16.20 -12.66
N LEU A 21 -32.39 15.46 -13.73
CA LEU A 21 -31.94 15.71 -15.08
C LEU A 21 -32.95 16.75 -15.53
N ARG A 22 -32.77 17.98 -15.07
CA ARG A 22 -33.39 19.10 -15.75
C ARG A 22 -32.72 19.15 -17.11
N VAL A 23 -33.23 18.33 -18.02
CA VAL A 23 -32.94 18.44 -19.43
C VAL A 23 -33.74 19.63 -19.88
N HIS A 24 -33.02 20.65 -20.27
CA HIS A 24 -33.56 21.94 -20.60
C HIS A 24 -33.77 21.97 -22.11
N GLY A 25 -35.00 21.72 -22.54
CA GLY A 25 -35.41 21.84 -23.94
C GLY A 25 -36.47 20.83 -24.35
N GLU A 26 -37.73 21.26 -24.42
CA GLU A 26 -38.83 20.39 -24.88
C GLU A 26 -38.78 20.18 -26.40
N SER A 27 -38.14 21.07 -27.17
CA SER A 27 -38.03 20.93 -28.62
C SER A 27 -37.15 19.75 -29.06
N LEU A 28 -36.17 19.36 -28.25
CA LEU A 28 -35.34 18.17 -28.50
C LEU A 28 -36.07 16.87 -28.13
N LEU A 29 -37.21 16.94 -27.42
CA LEU A 29 -37.99 15.78 -26.98
C LEU A 29 -38.97 15.31 -28.08
N ASN A 30 -38.43 14.85 -29.21
CA ASN A 30 -39.23 14.33 -30.31
C ASN A 30 -39.82 12.93 -29.98
N SER A 31 -40.67 12.40 -30.86
CA SER A 31 -41.35 11.10 -30.65
C SER A 31 -40.38 9.93 -30.51
N ARG A 32 -39.22 9.98 -31.18
CA ARG A 32 -38.18 8.95 -31.13
C ARG A 32 -37.45 8.97 -29.79
N VAL A 33 -37.02 10.14 -29.32
CA VAL A 33 -36.40 10.32 -27.99
C VAL A 33 -37.35 9.85 -26.89
N ARG A 34 -38.65 10.17 -26.98
CA ARG A 34 -39.66 9.68 -26.02
C ARG A 34 -39.76 8.16 -25.97
N LEU A 35 -39.70 7.50 -27.13
CA LEU A 35 -39.74 6.05 -27.22
C LEU A 35 -38.50 5.41 -26.60
N GLU A 36 -37.31 5.92 -26.95
CA GLU A 36 -36.03 5.41 -26.40
C GLU A 36 -35.96 5.61 -24.87
N LEU A 37 -36.39 6.76 -24.36
CA LEU A 37 -36.50 7.01 -22.91
C LEU A 37 -37.49 6.08 -22.23
N ALA A 38 -38.62 5.78 -22.86
CA ALA A 38 -39.62 4.86 -22.31
C ALA A 38 -39.09 3.42 -22.24
N VAL A 39 -38.42 2.93 -23.30
CA VAL A 39 -37.79 1.60 -23.34
C VAL A 39 -36.71 1.50 -22.28
N PHE A 40 -35.84 2.52 -22.17
CA PHE A 40 -34.79 2.57 -21.16
C PHE A 40 -35.36 2.59 -19.75
N GLY A 41 -36.36 3.44 -19.48
CA GLY A 41 -37.02 3.53 -18.17
C GLY A 41 -37.70 2.22 -17.76
N LEU A 42 -38.29 1.49 -18.71
CA LEU A 42 -38.90 0.18 -18.45
C LEU A 42 -37.84 -0.88 -18.12
N ALA A 43 -36.74 -0.94 -18.87
CA ALA A 43 -35.63 -1.86 -18.60
C ALA A 43 -35.00 -1.59 -17.22
N LEU A 44 -34.77 -0.32 -16.88
CA LEU A 44 -34.25 0.07 -15.57
C LEU A 44 -35.23 -0.25 -14.43
N THR A 45 -36.52 -0.02 -14.64
CA THR A 45 -37.56 -0.37 -13.64
C THR A 45 -37.57 -1.87 -13.39
N GLY A 46 -37.51 -2.68 -14.46
CA GLY A 46 -37.39 -4.13 -14.34
C GLY A 46 -36.15 -4.54 -13.55
N PHE A 47 -35.01 -3.92 -13.84
CA PHE A 47 -33.77 -4.13 -13.10
C PHE A 47 -33.92 -3.79 -11.61
N VAL A 48 -34.41 -2.59 -11.27
CA VAL A 48 -34.64 -2.16 -9.88
C VAL A 48 -35.61 -3.09 -9.15
N PHE A 49 -36.64 -3.59 -9.84
CA PHE A 49 -37.59 -4.54 -9.25
C PHE A 49 -36.94 -5.89 -8.93
N VAL A 50 -36.16 -6.45 -9.87
CA VAL A 50 -35.43 -7.71 -9.66
C VAL A 50 -34.42 -7.57 -8.53
N GLU A 51 -33.65 -6.48 -8.53
CA GLU A 51 -32.72 -6.15 -7.44
C GLU A 51 -33.45 -6.03 -6.10
N SER A 52 -34.50 -5.22 -6.03
CA SER A 52 -35.24 -5.01 -4.78
C SER A 52 -35.84 -6.32 -4.25
N TRP A 53 -36.32 -7.19 -5.13
CA TRP A 53 -36.81 -8.52 -4.76
C TRP A 53 -35.67 -9.42 -4.22
N ALA A 54 -34.54 -9.47 -4.92
CA ALA A 54 -33.38 -10.28 -4.55
C ALA A 54 -32.76 -9.84 -3.22
N TRP A 55 -32.55 -8.54 -3.04
CA TRP A 55 -32.05 -7.96 -1.80
C TRP A 55 -33.06 -8.16 -0.66
N SER A 56 -34.37 -7.99 -0.91
CA SER A 56 -35.43 -8.28 0.07
C SER A 56 -35.38 -9.70 0.59
N LYS A 57 -35.16 -10.67 -0.29
CA LYS A 57 -35.01 -12.07 0.11
C LYS A 57 -33.70 -12.31 0.88
N ALA A 58 -32.57 -11.81 0.38
CA ALA A 58 -31.27 -11.98 1.03
C ALA A 58 -31.19 -11.36 2.42
N TRP A 59 -31.78 -10.18 2.62
CA TRP A 59 -31.66 -9.42 3.87
C TRP A 59 -32.86 -9.58 4.80
N GLY A 60 -33.99 -10.06 4.30
CA GLY A 60 -35.15 -10.42 5.13
C GLY A 60 -34.79 -11.37 6.27
N TRP A 61 -33.75 -12.20 6.09
CA TRP A 61 -33.25 -13.12 7.12
C TRP A 61 -32.39 -12.47 8.21
N SER A 62 -31.80 -11.29 7.97
CA SER A 62 -30.83 -10.68 8.90
C SER A 62 -31.39 -9.48 9.67
N LEU A 63 -32.33 -8.73 9.09
CA LEU A 63 -32.77 -7.44 9.65
C LEU A 63 -34.25 -7.41 10.06
N GLY A 64 -34.97 -8.53 9.95
CA GLY A 64 -36.35 -8.66 10.44
C GLY A 64 -37.38 -7.71 9.81
N GLY A 65 -37.04 -7.00 8.73
CA GLY A 65 -37.90 -6.00 8.11
C GLY A 65 -37.66 -5.83 6.61
N ILE A 66 -38.76 -5.68 5.84
CA ILE A 66 -38.75 -5.56 4.37
C ILE A 66 -38.20 -4.19 3.90
N VAL A 67 -38.24 -3.17 4.77
CA VAL A 67 -37.95 -1.78 4.40
C VAL A 67 -36.48 -1.56 4.05
N PHE A 68 -35.55 -2.05 4.86
CA PHE A 68 -34.12 -1.85 4.64
C PHE A 68 -33.59 -2.47 3.33
N PRO A 69 -33.95 -3.72 2.98
CA PRO A 69 -33.56 -4.27 1.68
C PRO A 69 -34.12 -3.52 0.47
N ILE A 70 -35.36 -3.02 0.56
CA ILE A 70 -35.95 -2.18 -0.50
C ILE A 70 -35.13 -0.90 -0.65
N ILE A 71 -34.72 -0.28 0.47
CA ILE A 71 -33.85 0.90 0.44
C ILE A 71 -32.50 0.55 -0.20
N LEU A 72 -31.90 -0.60 0.12
CA LEU A 72 -30.61 -1.00 -0.45
C LEU A 72 -30.70 -1.29 -1.95
N GLY A 73 -31.71 -2.04 -2.39
CA GLY A 73 -31.99 -2.26 -3.81
C GLY A 73 -32.25 -0.95 -4.55
N PHE A 74 -32.93 0.00 -3.89
CA PHE A 74 -33.12 1.35 -4.40
C PHE A 74 -31.79 2.13 -4.48
N ILE A 75 -30.89 2.01 -3.49
CA ILE A 75 -29.57 2.63 -3.51
C ILE A 75 -28.72 2.07 -4.65
N PHE A 76 -28.67 0.76 -4.85
CA PHE A 76 -27.91 0.15 -5.95
C PHE A 76 -28.51 0.51 -7.31
N GLY A 77 -29.84 0.48 -7.43
CA GLY A 77 -30.55 0.98 -8.61
C GLY A 77 -30.27 2.45 -8.88
N LEU A 78 -30.26 3.29 -7.84
CA LEU A 78 -29.94 4.71 -7.91
C LEU A 78 -28.47 4.95 -8.24
N MET A 79 -27.54 4.14 -7.70
CA MET A 79 -26.13 4.21 -8.03
C MET A 79 -25.90 3.83 -9.49
N ALA A 80 -26.50 2.74 -9.97
CA ALA A 80 -26.45 2.38 -11.39
C ALA A 80 -26.99 3.52 -12.25
N ALA A 81 -28.12 4.12 -11.85
CA ALA A 81 -28.72 5.29 -12.50
C ALA A 81 -27.81 6.54 -12.51
N LEU A 82 -27.28 6.94 -11.36
CA LEU A 82 -26.39 8.10 -11.20
C LEU A 82 -25.08 7.91 -11.95
N PHE A 83 -24.53 6.69 -11.90
CA PHE A 83 -23.38 6.32 -12.70
C PHE A 83 -23.71 6.45 -14.18
N ASP A 84 -24.89 5.99 -14.60
CA ASP A 84 -25.35 6.08 -15.98
C ASP A 84 -25.59 7.53 -16.47
N ARG A 85 -26.02 8.43 -15.57
CA ARG A 85 -26.04 9.89 -15.82
C ARG A 85 -24.63 10.42 -16.09
N SER A 86 -23.64 10.04 -15.29
CA SER A 86 -22.26 10.48 -15.52
C SER A 86 -21.76 10.05 -16.90
N ILE A 87 -22.19 8.87 -17.37
CA ILE A 87 -21.84 8.34 -18.70
C ILE A 87 -22.43 9.22 -19.80
N GLN A 88 -23.71 9.63 -19.71
CA GLN A 88 -24.34 10.49 -20.73
C GLN A 88 -23.72 11.89 -20.78
N VAL A 89 -23.29 12.44 -19.64
CA VAL A 89 -22.71 13.79 -19.55
C VAL A 89 -21.23 13.81 -19.97
N SER A 90 -20.49 12.73 -19.77
CA SER A 90 -19.04 12.65 -20.01
C SER A 90 -18.64 12.25 -21.43
N ASP A 91 -19.54 11.65 -22.22
CA ASP A 91 -19.30 11.28 -23.63
C ASP A 91 -19.18 12.51 -24.57
N THR A 92 -19.09 13.71 -24.00
CA THR A 92 -19.08 15.02 -24.64
C THR A 92 -17.67 15.57 -24.90
N ARG A 93 -16.61 14.86 -24.49
CA ARG A 93 -15.21 15.25 -24.74
C ARG A 93 -14.57 14.31 -25.78
N GLY A 94 -14.45 14.80 -27.01
CA GLY A 94 -14.13 14.02 -28.23
C GLY A 94 -12.71 13.48 -28.39
N LYS A 95 -12.23 12.59 -27.51
CA LYS A 95 -11.16 11.64 -27.83
C LYS A 95 -11.65 10.22 -27.54
N SER A 96 -11.12 9.22 -28.25
CA SER A 96 -11.64 7.84 -28.28
C SER A 96 -11.82 7.23 -26.87
N ASN A 97 -13.06 7.26 -26.38
CA ASN A 97 -13.49 6.86 -25.04
C ASN A 97 -13.52 5.34 -24.81
N VAL A 98 -12.74 4.56 -25.55
CA VAL A 98 -12.71 3.09 -25.39
C VAL A 98 -12.28 2.70 -23.98
N SER A 99 -11.28 3.36 -23.40
CA SER A 99 -10.82 3.09 -22.03
C SER A 99 -11.91 3.39 -21.00
N VAL A 100 -12.59 4.51 -21.16
CA VAL A 100 -13.70 4.93 -20.30
C VAL A 100 -14.87 3.94 -20.41
N PHE A 101 -15.18 3.46 -21.61
CA PHE A 101 -16.18 2.44 -21.86
C PHE A 101 -15.82 1.09 -21.22
N VAL A 102 -14.57 0.63 -21.36
CA VAL A 102 -14.09 -0.62 -20.75
C VAL A 102 -14.18 -0.57 -19.23
N ILE A 103 -13.72 0.51 -18.60
CA ILE A 103 -13.82 0.70 -17.14
C ILE A 103 -15.29 0.64 -16.69
N ARG A 104 -16.22 1.18 -17.49
CA ARG A 104 -17.65 1.18 -17.21
C ARG A 104 -18.30 -0.20 -17.36
N ALA A 105 -17.95 -0.93 -18.41
CA ALA A 105 -18.39 -2.31 -18.59
C ALA A 105 -17.92 -3.18 -17.42
N LEU A 106 -16.67 -3.01 -16.98
CA LEU A 106 -16.11 -3.71 -15.82
C LEU A 106 -16.87 -3.38 -14.52
N LEU A 107 -17.23 -2.12 -14.30
CA LEU A 107 -18.01 -1.73 -13.11
C LEU A 107 -19.44 -2.29 -13.14
N LEU A 108 -20.12 -2.26 -14.29
CA LEU A 108 -21.44 -2.88 -14.44
C LEU A 108 -21.39 -4.40 -14.23
N LEU A 109 -20.34 -5.06 -14.72
CA LEU A 109 -20.10 -6.49 -14.48
C LEU A 109 -19.84 -6.76 -12.98
N LEU A 110 -19.12 -5.87 -12.29
CA LEU A 110 -18.86 -6.00 -10.86
C LEU A 110 -20.15 -5.82 -10.04
N ILE A 111 -20.98 -4.83 -10.40
CA ILE A 111 -22.31 -4.65 -9.79
C ILE A 111 -23.17 -5.89 -10.06
N ALA A 112 -23.27 -6.34 -11.31
CA ALA A 112 -24.04 -7.53 -11.67
C ALA A 112 -23.57 -8.78 -10.92
N LYS A 113 -22.25 -8.94 -10.71
CA LYS A 113 -21.68 -10.03 -9.92
C LYS A 113 -22.03 -9.90 -8.44
N ALA A 114 -21.96 -8.69 -7.89
CA ALA A 114 -22.33 -8.44 -6.50
C ALA A 114 -23.83 -8.69 -6.25
N THR A 115 -24.68 -8.38 -7.22
CA THR A 115 -26.13 -8.53 -7.10
C THR A 115 -26.65 -9.92 -7.48
N ALA A 116 -25.89 -10.69 -8.25
CA ALA A 116 -26.19 -12.11 -8.51
C ALA A 116 -26.21 -12.94 -7.22
N VAL A 117 -25.35 -12.64 -6.24
CA VAL A 117 -25.26 -13.38 -4.97
C VAL A 117 -26.60 -13.38 -4.20
N PRO A 118 -27.23 -12.23 -3.91
CA PRO A 118 -28.58 -12.17 -3.35
C PRO A 118 -29.63 -12.98 -4.12
N VAL A 119 -29.62 -12.93 -5.46
CA VAL A 119 -30.56 -13.68 -6.31
C VAL A 119 -30.37 -15.18 -6.11
N ILE A 120 -29.12 -15.65 -6.16
CA ILE A 120 -28.80 -17.07 -6.00
C ILE A 120 -29.22 -17.57 -4.62
N LEU A 121 -28.94 -16.80 -3.57
CA LEU A 121 -29.37 -17.12 -2.21
C LEU A 121 -30.89 -17.23 -2.12
N ALA A 122 -31.63 -16.30 -2.73
CA ALA A 122 -33.09 -16.33 -2.73
C ALA A 122 -33.66 -17.56 -3.46
N VAL A 123 -33.05 -17.95 -4.59
CA VAL A 123 -33.50 -19.10 -5.39
C VAL A 123 -33.15 -20.43 -4.69
N GLN A 124 -31.98 -20.52 -4.06
CA GLN A 124 -31.53 -21.72 -3.36
C GLN A 124 -31.93 -21.77 -1.88
N GLU A 125 -32.76 -20.83 -1.42
CA GLU A 125 -33.25 -20.75 -0.04
C GLU A 125 -33.76 -22.10 0.50
N PRO A 126 -34.59 -22.89 -0.23
CA PRO A 126 -35.09 -24.16 0.28
C PRO A 126 -33.99 -25.20 0.54
N GLU A 127 -33.00 -25.30 -0.35
CA GLU A 127 -31.91 -26.27 -0.22
C GLU A 127 -30.94 -25.86 0.89
N ILE A 128 -30.63 -24.58 1.00
CA ILE A 128 -29.81 -24.04 2.09
C ILE A 128 -30.48 -24.30 3.44
N ASN A 129 -31.79 -24.03 3.55
CA ASN A 129 -32.56 -24.32 4.77
C ASN A 129 -32.51 -25.80 5.12
N ASN A 130 -32.77 -26.69 4.16
CA ASN A 130 -32.73 -28.14 4.39
C ASN A 130 -31.35 -28.62 4.88
N ARG A 131 -30.26 -28.02 4.42
CA ARG A 131 -28.89 -28.37 4.86
C ARG A 131 -28.59 -27.82 6.26
N LEU A 132 -28.98 -26.58 6.53
CA LEU A 132 -28.85 -25.98 7.86
C LEU A 132 -29.66 -26.78 8.90
N GLU A 133 -30.89 -27.17 8.57
CA GLU A 133 -31.71 -28.04 9.41
C GLU A 133 -31.06 -29.40 9.66
N ARG A 134 -30.50 -30.04 8.61
CA ARG A 134 -29.77 -31.30 8.76
C ARG A 134 -28.55 -31.15 9.67
N LYS A 135 -27.78 -30.06 9.53
CA LYS A 135 -26.62 -29.78 10.39
C LYS A 135 -27.03 -29.52 11.83
N ALA A 136 -28.11 -28.76 12.04
CA ALA A 136 -28.69 -28.53 13.37
C ALA A 136 -29.12 -29.85 14.02
N LEU A 137 -29.78 -30.74 13.27
CA LEU A 137 -30.18 -32.07 13.74
C LEU A 137 -28.99 -32.94 14.11
N VAL A 138 -27.93 -32.95 13.28
CA VAL A 138 -26.70 -33.70 13.58
C VAL A 138 -26.05 -33.19 14.87
N ALA A 139 -25.94 -31.88 15.03
CA ALA A 139 -25.37 -31.30 16.24
C ALA A 139 -26.22 -31.56 17.48
N GLN A 140 -27.55 -31.52 17.36
CA GLN A 140 -28.47 -31.90 18.44
C GLN A 140 -28.24 -33.36 18.85
N ASN A 141 -28.07 -34.27 17.89
CA ASN A 141 -27.79 -35.67 18.18
C ASN A 141 -26.44 -35.85 18.89
N ILE A 142 -25.39 -35.14 18.45
CA ILE A 142 -24.07 -35.16 19.11
C ILE A 142 -24.17 -34.68 20.57
N MET A 143 -24.90 -33.60 20.83
CA MET A 143 -25.12 -33.09 22.19
C MET A 143 -25.87 -34.11 23.04
N ARG A 144 -26.92 -34.72 22.49
CA ARG A 144 -27.71 -35.73 23.19
C ARG A 144 -26.87 -36.96 23.52
N ASP A 145 -26.04 -37.42 22.59
CA ASP A 145 -25.12 -38.54 22.82
C ASP A 145 -24.10 -38.23 23.92
N ARG A 146 -23.59 -36.98 23.97
CA ARG A 146 -22.69 -36.53 25.04
C ARG A 146 -23.39 -36.52 26.40
N ALA A 147 -24.57 -35.92 26.47
CA ALA A 147 -25.37 -35.89 27.70
C ALA A 147 -25.69 -37.31 28.20
N LEU A 148 -26.03 -38.23 27.29
CA LEU A 148 -26.25 -39.65 27.64
C LEU A 148 -25.00 -40.31 28.22
N LYS A 149 -23.81 -40.05 27.64
CA LYS A 149 -22.53 -40.55 28.17
C LYS A 149 -22.20 -39.97 29.54
N ASP A 150 -22.51 -38.69 29.78
CA ASP A 150 -22.26 -38.06 31.08
C ASP A 150 -23.22 -38.59 32.16
N VAL A 151 -24.48 -38.88 31.80
CA VAL A 151 -25.40 -39.62 32.68
C VAL A 151 -24.82 -41.00 32.99
N ASP A 152 -24.37 -41.75 31.97
CA ASP A 152 -23.77 -43.07 32.17
C ASP A 152 -22.58 -43.03 33.12
N LYS A 153 -21.62 -42.15 32.87
CA LYS A 153 -20.42 -42.00 33.69
C LYS A 153 -20.77 -41.68 35.15
N ARG A 154 -21.72 -40.76 35.40
CA ARG A 154 -22.13 -40.37 36.76
C ARG A 154 -22.80 -41.52 37.51
N PHE A 155 -23.68 -42.28 36.86
CA PHE A 155 -24.36 -43.41 37.51
C PHE A 155 -23.47 -44.64 37.64
N GLU A 156 -22.62 -44.94 36.67
CA GLU A 156 -21.62 -46.02 36.76
C GLU A 156 -20.67 -45.79 37.94
N ALA A 157 -20.21 -44.55 38.15
CA ALA A 157 -19.40 -44.20 39.31
C ALA A 157 -20.13 -44.44 40.65
N ARG A 158 -21.41 -44.03 40.75
CA ARG A 158 -22.24 -44.25 41.95
C ARG A 158 -22.55 -45.72 42.19
N ILE A 159 -22.81 -46.49 41.13
CA ILE A 159 -23.05 -47.94 41.21
C ILE A 159 -21.77 -48.64 41.67
N ALA A 160 -20.62 -48.32 41.08
CA ALA A 160 -19.33 -48.88 41.47
C ALA A 160 -18.98 -48.59 42.94
N GLU A 161 -19.32 -47.39 43.45
CA GLU A 161 -19.17 -47.06 44.87
C GLU A 161 -20.04 -47.96 45.77
N VAL A 162 -21.31 -48.20 45.39
CA VAL A 162 -22.21 -49.09 46.14
C VAL A 162 -21.76 -50.55 46.03
N GLU A 163 -21.26 -51.00 44.89
CA GLU A 163 -20.67 -52.34 44.71
C GLU A 163 -19.42 -52.51 45.58
N LYS A 164 -18.58 -51.49 45.69
CA LYS A 164 -17.44 -51.47 46.62
C LYS A 164 -17.90 -51.54 48.08
N LEU A 165 -18.99 -50.86 48.44
CA LEU A 165 -19.61 -50.99 49.77
C LEU A 165 -20.22 -52.37 49.99
N LYS A 166 -20.73 -53.04 48.96
CA LYS A 166 -21.25 -54.41 49.04
C LYS A 166 -20.15 -55.41 49.33
N THR A 167 -18.99 -55.26 48.70
CA THR A 167 -17.83 -56.12 48.97
C THR A 167 -17.23 -55.84 50.35
N THR A 168 -16.98 -54.56 50.70
CA THR A 168 -16.36 -54.18 51.97
C THR A 168 -17.28 -54.25 53.20
N GLY A 169 -18.55 -53.88 53.04
CA GLY A 169 -19.56 -53.98 54.11
C GLY A 169 -19.95 -55.43 54.39
N GLY A 170 -19.99 -56.29 53.36
CA GLY A 170 -20.18 -57.72 53.52
C GLY A 170 -19.06 -58.37 54.34
N THR A 171 -17.80 -58.02 54.06
CA THR A 171 -16.65 -58.50 54.85
C THR A 171 -16.69 -57.96 56.28
N ALA A 172 -16.93 -56.65 56.50
CA ALA A 172 -16.93 -56.09 57.85
C ALA A 172 -18.04 -56.70 58.75
N ALA A 173 -19.24 -56.94 58.21
CA ALA A 173 -20.31 -57.61 58.94
C ALA A 173 -19.99 -59.08 59.22
N ALA A 174 -19.36 -59.78 58.27
CA ALA A 174 -18.91 -61.16 58.44
C ALA A 174 -17.79 -61.26 59.49
N ASP A 175 -16.81 -60.36 59.45
CA ASP A 175 -15.65 -60.33 60.35
C ASP A 175 -16.08 -60.05 61.80
N LYS A 176 -16.97 -59.08 62.01
CA LYS A 176 -17.48 -58.76 63.36
C LYS A 176 -18.23 -59.95 63.97
N ALA A 177 -19.14 -60.54 63.22
CA ALA A 177 -19.94 -61.66 63.71
C ALA A 177 -19.12 -62.97 63.84
N GLN A 178 -18.06 -63.12 63.04
CA GLN A 178 -17.07 -64.17 63.24
C GLN A 178 -16.29 -63.94 64.54
N ALA A 179 -15.85 -62.72 64.81
CA ALA A 179 -15.18 -62.36 66.06
C ALA A 179 -16.08 -62.60 67.30
N ASP A 180 -17.38 -62.34 67.21
CA ASP A 180 -18.35 -62.65 68.28
C ASP A 180 -18.46 -64.17 68.52
N THR A 181 -18.48 -64.98 67.45
CA THR A 181 -18.50 -66.45 67.53
C THR A 181 -17.18 -67.00 68.11
N ASP A 182 -16.06 -66.46 67.67
CA ASP A 182 -14.73 -66.85 68.14
C ASP A 182 -14.52 -66.47 69.61
N GLY A 183 -14.98 -65.28 70.01
CA GLY A 183 -15.00 -64.82 71.40
C GLY A 183 -15.84 -65.74 72.30
N TYR A 184 -17.06 -66.10 71.85
CA TYR A 184 -17.92 -67.03 72.57
C TYR A 184 -17.26 -68.41 72.74
N ASN A 185 -16.67 -68.96 71.67
CA ASN A 185 -15.95 -70.23 71.72
C ASN A 185 -14.74 -70.18 72.66
N ALA A 186 -13.99 -69.09 72.65
CA ALA A 186 -12.83 -68.90 73.53
C ALA A 186 -13.26 -68.89 75.01
N ASP A 187 -14.34 -68.19 75.34
CA ASP A 187 -14.84 -68.13 76.72
C ASP A 187 -15.47 -69.46 77.17
N ARG A 188 -16.24 -70.13 76.31
CA ARG A 188 -16.77 -71.48 76.60
C ARG A 188 -15.65 -72.51 76.71
N GLY A 189 -14.57 -72.38 75.96
CA GLY A 189 -13.38 -73.23 76.06
C GLY A 189 -12.74 -73.20 77.46
N LYS A 190 -12.67 -72.02 78.08
CA LYS A 190 -12.19 -71.86 79.48
C LYS A 190 -13.11 -72.59 80.46
N SER A 191 -14.42 -72.35 80.38
CA SER A 191 -15.40 -73.00 81.25
C SER A 191 -15.43 -74.53 81.07
N ARG A 192 -15.26 -75.01 79.83
CA ARG A 192 -15.14 -76.44 79.53
C ARG A 192 -13.89 -77.04 80.18
N ALA A 193 -12.75 -76.36 80.12
CA ALA A 193 -11.51 -76.80 80.74
C ALA A 193 -11.66 -76.95 82.27
N ASP A 194 -12.42 -76.07 82.93
CA ASP A 194 -12.72 -76.18 84.36
C ASP A 194 -13.57 -77.41 84.69
N ILE A 195 -14.58 -77.73 83.86
CA ILE A 195 -15.40 -78.95 84.03
C ILE A 195 -14.55 -80.21 83.83
N VAL A 196 -13.72 -80.23 82.78
CA VAL A 196 -12.79 -81.35 82.51
C VAL A 196 -11.80 -81.52 83.66
N LYS A 197 -11.24 -80.43 84.18
CA LYS A 197 -10.35 -80.48 85.33
C LYS A 197 -11.03 -81.05 86.57
N ARG A 198 -12.27 -80.64 86.87
CA ARG A 198 -13.08 -81.21 87.96
C ARG A 198 -13.32 -82.71 87.76
N LEU A 199 -13.57 -83.15 86.53
CA LEU A 199 -13.73 -84.55 86.19
C LEU A 199 -12.42 -85.34 86.41
N ASP A 200 -11.29 -84.86 85.88
CA ASP A 200 -9.97 -85.48 86.03
C ASP A 200 -9.55 -85.60 87.50
N GLU A 201 -9.77 -84.55 88.29
CA GLU A 201 -9.51 -84.55 89.74
C GLU A 201 -10.38 -85.60 90.46
N LYS A 202 -11.64 -85.74 90.06
CA LYS A 202 -12.53 -86.77 90.61
C LYS A 202 -12.15 -88.17 90.21
N GLU A 203 -11.76 -88.40 88.96
CA GLU A 203 -11.27 -89.70 88.49
C GLU A 203 -9.97 -90.11 89.20
N LYS A 204 -9.06 -89.16 89.45
CA LYS A 204 -7.86 -89.39 90.28
C LYS A 204 -8.22 -89.76 91.72
N GLN A 205 -9.19 -89.08 92.34
CA GLN A 205 -9.67 -89.42 93.69
C GLN A 205 -10.27 -90.83 93.73
N ILE A 206 -11.08 -91.20 92.72
CA ILE A 206 -11.63 -92.56 92.57
C ILE A 206 -10.51 -93.60 92.51
N ALA A 207 -9.47 -93.36 91.70
CA ALA A 207 -8.34 -94.27 91.53
C ALA A 207 -7.52 -94.42 92.83
N GLN A 208 -7.24 -93.32 93.52
CA GLN A 208 -6.52 -93.33 94.81
C GLN A 208 -7.30 -94.10 95.88
N GLU A 209 -8.59 -93.82 96.00
CA GLU A 209 -9.48 -94.48 96.96
C GLU A 209 -9.61 -95.98 96.66
N ALA A 210 -9.79 -96.37 95.38
CA ALA A 210 -9.83 -97.78 94.98
C ALA A 210 -8.51 -98.53 95.27
N ALA A 211 -7.37 -97.84 95.15
CA ALA A 211 -6.05 -98.37 95.50
C ALA A 211 -5.75 -98.37 97.01
N GLY A 212 -6.67 -97.89 97.86
CA GLY A 212 -6.48 -97.78 99.31
C GLY A 212 -5.52 -96.67 99.74
N THR A 213 -5.12 -95.78 98.83
CA THR A 213 -4.23 -94.63 99.08
C THR A 213 -5.01 -93.32 99.26
N GLY A 214 -6.33 -93.36 99.12
CA GLY A 214 -7.23 -92.22 99.34
C GLY A 214 -7.62 -91.99 100.80
N PRO A 215 -8.43 -90.95 101.08
CA PRO A 215 -8.74 -90.49 102.44
C PRO A 215 -9.37 -91.53 103.37
N SER A 216 -10.06 -92.56 102.87
CA SER A 216 -10.64 -93.59 103.76
C SER A 216 -9.67 -94.72 104.14
N GLY A 217 -8.55 -94.85 103.43
CA GLY A 217 -7.54 -95.90 103.65
C GLY A 217 -8.03 -97.33 103.39
N ARG A 218 -9.19 -97.53 102.76
CA ARG A 218 -9.76 -98.86 102.48
C ARG A 218 -9.48 -99.28 101.03
N TYR A 219 -8.92 -100.47 100.85
CA TYR A 219 -8.65 -101.04 99.52
C TYR A 219 -9.93 -101.59 98.87
N GLY A 220 -10.11 -101.33 97.57
CA GLY A 220 -11.22 -101.85 96.75
C GLY A 220 -12.41 -100.90 96.56
N GLU A 221 -13.45 -101.36 95.87
CA GLU A 221 -14.65 -100.56 95.54
C GLU A 221 -15.62 -100.44 96.72
N GLY A 222 -15.19 -99.74 97.77
CA GLY A 222 -16.06 -99.44 98.91
C GLY A 222 -17.19 -98.45 98.59
N PRO A 223 -18.12 -98.21 99.54
CA PRO A 223 -19.22 -97.25 99.37
C PRO A 223 -18.76 -95.85 98.96
N ALA A 224 -17.59 -95.39 99.44
CA ALA A 224 -17.00 -94.10 99.07
C ALA A 224 -16.64 -94.02 97.57
N VAL A 225 -16.01 -95.06 97.02
CA VAL A 225 -15.68 -95.16 95.58
C VAL A 225 -16.95 -95.11 94.73
N LYS A 226 -18.02 -95.79 95.17
CA LYS A 226 -19.30 -95.79 94.46
C LYS A 226 -19.93 -94.39 94.39
N VAL A 227 -19.97 -93.67 95.52
CA VAL A 227 -20.45 -92.27 95.56
C VAL A 227 -19.58 -91.36 94.68
N MET A 228 -18.26 -91.54 94.68
CA MET A 228 -17.38 -90.75 93.82
C MET A 228 -17.59 -91.06 92.32
N LYS A 229 -17.83 -92.32 91.95
CA LYS A 229 -18.20 -92.70 90.58
C LYS A 229 -19.52 -92.04 90.15
N ASP A 230 -20.53 -92.05 91.03
CA ASP A 230 -21.80 -91.37 90.77
C ASP A 230 -21.59 -89.85 90.59
N GLN A 231 -20.72 -89.22 91.40
CA GLN A 231 -20.34 -87.81 91.25
C GLN A 231 -19.60 -87.54 89.94
N ALA A 232 -18.65 -88.40 89.54
CA ALA A 232 -17.94 -88.27 88.27
C ALA A 232 -18.92 -88.41 87.09
N GLU A 233 -19.90 -89.31 87.18
CA GLU A 233 -20.94 -89.45 86.17
C GLU A 233 -21.84 -88.22 86.06
N LEU A 234 -22.20 -87.59 87.19
CA LEU A 234 -22.89 -86.29 87.17
C LEU A 234 -22.06 -85.21 86.48
N ILE A 235 -20.74 -85.16 86.69
CA ILE A 235 -19.84 -84.21 86.01
C ILE A 235 -19.73 -84.54 84.51
N ARG A 236 -19.75 -85.82 84.11
CA ARG A 236 -19.80 -86.19 82.68
C ARG A 236 -21.09 -85.74 82.02
N GLN A 237 -22.23 -85.92 82.70
CA GLN A 237 -23.52 -85.43 82.22
C GLN A 237 -23.53 -83.88 82.13
N GLU A 238 -22.93 -83.19 83.10
CA GLU A 238 -22.72 -81.74 83.07
C GLU A 238 -21.89 -81.33 81.84
N LEU A 239 -20.80 -82.05 81.54
CA LEU A 239 -19.96 -81.79 80.35
C LEU A 239 -20.70 -82.02 79.04
N VAL A 240 -21.47 -83.11 78.91
CA VAL A 240 -22.26 -83.39 77.70
C VAL A 240 -23.35 -82.34 77.51
N ALA A 241 -24.05 -81.95 78.57
CA ALA A 241 -25.05 -80.89 78.52
C ALA A 241 -24.41 -79.53 78.15
N PHE A 242 -23.25 -79.22 78.71
CA PHE A 242 -22.47 -78.02 78.41
C PHE A 242 -22.04 -77.97 76.94
N ASP A 243 -21.53 -79.08 76.39
CA ASP A 243 -21.11 -79.17 74.99
C ASP A 243 -22.33 -79.02 74.05
N ALA A 244 -23.48 -79.63 74.38
CA ALA A 244 -24.72 -79.49 73.62
C ALA A 244 -25.27 -78.05 73.63
N GLU A 245 -25.26 -77.38 74.78
CA GLU A 245 -25.66 -75.98 74.91
C GLU A 245 -24.71 -75.05 74.11
N THR A 246 -23.41 -75.31 74.19
CA THR A 246 -22.40 -74.55 73.42
C THR A 246 -22.65 -74.67 71.93
N GLN A 247 -22.89 -75.88 71.41
CA GLN A 247 -23.19 -76.09 69.99
C GLN A 247 -24.48 -75.38 69.56
N LYS A 248 -25.52 -75.42 70.40
CA LYS A 248 -26.79 -74.73 70.12
C LYS A 248 -26.59 -73.22 70.00
N GLU A 249 -25.78 -72.64 70.89
CA GLU A 249 -25.53 -71.21 70.88
C GLU A 249 -24.61 -70.77 69.74
N VAL A 250 -23.57 -71.55 69.42
CA VAL A 250 -22.74 -71.33 68.22
C VAL A 250 -23.60 -71.37 66.95
N ALA A 251 -24.54 -72.33 66.84
CA ALA A 251 -25.46 -72.38 65.72
C ALA A 251 -26.38 -71.15 65.66
N ARG A 252 -26.84 -70.64 66.81
CA ARG A 252 -27.62 -69.39 66.89
C ARG A 252 -26.81 -68.19 66.39
N LEU A 253 -25.57 -68.02 66.87
CA LEU A 253 -24.68 -66.91 66.46
C LEU A 253 -24.34 -66.99 64.96
N GLN A 254 -24.09 -68.20 64.43
CA GLN A 254 -23.87 -68.40 63.00
C GLN A 254 -25.12 -68.08 62.16
N ALA A 255 -26.32 -68.42 62.64
CA ALA A 255 -27.56 -68.07 61.98
C ALA A 255 -27.79 -66.55 61.97
N GLU A 256 -27.52 -65.85 63.08
CA GLU A 256 -27.59 -64.39 63.17
C GLU A 256 -26.57 -63.71 62.24
N ARG A 257 -25.33 -64.22 62.19
CA ARG A 257 -24.31 -63.78 61.22
C ARG A 257 -24.84 -63.87 59.80
N ASN A 258 -25.30 -65.05 59.40
CA ASN A 258 -25.75 -65.29 58.03
C ASN A 258 -26.97 -64.42 57.68
N SER A 259 -27.88 -64.22 58.65
CA SER A 259 -29.02 -63.31 58.51
C SER A 259 -28.56 -61.86 58.29
N SER A 260 -27.65 -61.34 59.12
CA SER A 260 -27.13 -59.97 59.00
C SER A 260 -26.41 -59.72 57.67
N ILE A 261 -25.58 -60.67 57.22
CA ILE A 261 -24.90 -60.61 55.91
C ILE A 261 -25.95 -60.57 54.79
N THR A 262 -26.96 -61.43 54.86
CA THR A 262 -28.03 -61.51 53.86
C THR A 262 -28.82 -60.21 53.80
N THR A 263 -29.27 -59.67 54.95
CA THR A 263 -30.01 -58.41 55.02
C THR A 263 -29.21 -57.24 54.45
N THR A 264 -27.92 -57.14 54.77
CA THR A 264 -27.04 -56.09 54.25
C THR A 264 -26.83 -56.23 52.74
N ALA A 265 -26.59 -57.44 52.26
CA ALA A 265 -26.44 -57.72 50.83
C ALA A 265 -27.73 -57.39 50.04
N THR A 266 -28.90 -57.77 50.56
CA THR A 266 -30.20 -57.46 49.94
C THR A 266 -30.48 -55.95 49.91
N ALA A 267 -30.16 -55.22 50.98
CA ALA A 267 -30.35 -53.77 51.03
C ALA A 267 -29.45 -53.02 50.01
N LEU A 268 -28.20 -53.47 49.85
CA LEU A 268 -27.28 -52.89 48.88
C LEU A 268 -27.66 -53.25 47.44
N GLU A 269 -28.13 -54.47 47.18
CA GLU A 269 -28.67 -54.85 45.86
C GLU A 269 -29.87 -53.99 45.47
N ALA A 270 -30.82 -53.80 46.38
CA ALA A 270 -31.98 -52.93 46.16
C ALA A 270 -31.56 -51.48 45.86
N LYS A 271 -30.46 -51.00 46.45
CA LYS A 271 -29.89 -49.67 46.17
C LYS A 271 -29.28 -49.60 44.77
N ILE A 272 -28.56 -50.64 44.32
CA ILE A 272 -28.03 -50.75 42.96
C ILE A 272 -29.17 -50.73 41.93
N ASP A 273 -30.22 -51.52 42.16
CA ASP A 273 -31.39 -51.56 41.27
C ASP A 273 -32.11 -50.23 41.19
N ARG A 274 -32.24 -49.51 42.32
CA ARG A 274 -32.78 -48.14 42.33
C ARG A 274 -31.91 -47.20 41.50
N LEU A 275 -30.57 -47.24 41.65
CA LEU A 275 -29.66 -46.40 40.86
C LEU A 275 -29.75 -46.70 39.36
N ARG A 276 -29.86 -47.98 38.96
CA ARG A 276 -30.07 -48.38 37.56
C ARG A 276 -31.39 -47.87 37.01
N LYS A 277 -32.45 -47.87 37.81
CA LYS A 277 -33.74 -47.30 37.42
C LYS A 277 -33.65 -45.78 37.24
N GLU A 278 -33.05 -45.08 38.20
CA GLU A 278 -32.80 -43.63 38.12
C GLU A 278 -31.97 -43.26 36.87
N GLN A 279 -30.94 -44.05 36.55
CA GLN A 279 -30.14 -43.89 35.33
C GLN A 279 -30.99 -43.98 34.06
N GLN A 280 -31.89 -44.97 33.97
CA GLN A 280 -32.79 -45.11 32.81
C GLN A 280 -33.80 -43.96 32.72
N ASP A 281 -34.35 -43.53 33.85
CA ASP A 281 -35.28 -42.40 33.91
C ASP A 281 -34.60 -41.10 33.48
N GLU A 282 -33.34 -40.86 33.91
CA GLU A 282 -32.58 -39.68 33.50
C GLU A 282 -32.15 -39.74 32.03
N LYS A 283 -31.74 -40.91 31.53
CA LYS A 283 -31.51 -41.13 30.09
C LYS A 283 -32.75 -40.84 29.26
N LYS A 284 -33.92 -41.26 29.73
CA LYS A 284 -35.19 -40.99 29.06
C LYS A 284 -35.47 -39.49 29.02
N LYS A 285 -35.28 -38.77 30.14
CA LYS A 285 -35.39 -37.30 30.19
C LYS A 285 -34.46 -36.63 29.17
N VAL A 286 -33.19 -37.02 29.10
CA VAL A 286 -32.22 -36.48 28.13
C VAL A 286 -32.65 -36.73 26.67
N ARG A 287 -33.27 -37.88 26.37
CA ARG A 287 -33.77 -38.17 25.02
C ARG A 287 -34.97 -37.30 24.65
N GLU A 288 -35.85 -37.05 25.59
CA GLU A 288 -37.10 -36.28 25.41
C GLU A 288 -36.89 -34.76 25.54
N MET A 289 -35.74 -34.33 26.09
CA MET A 289 -35.43 -32.92 26.34
C MET A 289 -35.37 -32.12 25.03
N PRO A 290 -36.04 -30.96 24.96
CA PRO A 290 -35.92 -30.07 23.83
C PRO A 290 -34.47 -29.55 23.73
N PRO A 291 -34.00 -29.28 22.51
CA PRO A 291 -32.62 -28.91 22.26
C PRO A 291 -32.10 -27.72 23.10
N GLU A 292 -32.94 -26.71 23.33
CA GLU A 292 -32.61 -25.50 24.10
C GLU A 292 -32.33 -25.81 25.57
N GLU A 293 -33.14 -26.68 26.18
CA GLU A 293 -32.94 -27.15 27.55
C GLU A 293 -31.71 -28.07 27.65
N LEU A 294 -31.50 -28.92 26.64
CA LEU A 294 -30.34 -29.80 26.57
C LEU A 294 -29.04 -29.00 26.55
N ALA A 295 -29.00 -27.91 25.78
CA ALA A 295 -27.87 -27.02 25.76
C ALA A 295 -27.67 -26.33 27.12
N LYS A 296 -28.74 -25.81 27.73
CA LYS A 296 -28.64 -25.12 29.03
C LYS A 296 -28.15 -26.02 30.17
N GLU A 297 -28.57 -27.28 30.18
CA GLU A 297 -28.30 -28.21 31.29
C GLU A 297 -26.97 -28.98 31.12
N TYR A 298 -26.53 -29.22 29.88
CA TYR A 298 -25.34 -30.04 29.60
C TYR A 298 -24.19 -29.32 28.88
N LEU A 299 -24.37 -28.11 28.30
CA LEU A 299 -23.22 -27.26 27.98
C LEU A 299 -22.77 -26.54 29.26
N VAL A 300 -21.75 -27.10 29.90
CA VAL A 300 -21.00 -26.42 30.96
C VAL A 300 -20.49 -25.08 30.41
N GLU A 301 -20.76 -23.99 31.14
CA GLU A 301 -20.18 -22.68 30.85
C GLU A 301 -18.66 -22.84 30.63
N PRO A 302 -18.06 -22.16 29.64
CA PRO A 302 -16.63 -22.29 29.31
C PRO A 302 -15.69 -21.67 30.36
N GLY A 303 -15.95 -21.91 31.64
CA GLY A 303 -15.10 -21.60 32.78
C GLY A 303 -14.56 -22.88 33.42
N GLU A 304 -13.24 -23.04 33.36
CA GLU A 304 -12.40 -23.72 34.37
C GLU A 304 -12.18 -25.24 34.39
N THR A 305 -12.81 -26.07 33.55
CA THR A 305 -12.36 -27.48 33.46
C THR A 305 -11.29 -27.66 32.38
N GLU A 306 -10.12 -28.16 32.79
CA GLU A 306 -9.00 -28.56 31.94
C GLU A 306 -9.46 -29.69 31.01
N TRP A 307 -9.85 -29.35 29.78
CA TRP A 307 -10.28 -30.32 28.77
C TRP A 307 -9.05 -31.05 28.20
N SER A 308 -9.15 -32.36 27.96
CA SER A 308 -8.06 -33.10 27.34
C SER A 308 -7.85 -32.65 25.88
N THR A 309 -6.61 -32.66 25.42
CA THR A 309 -6.17 -32.19 24.08
C THR A 309 -6.86 -32.91 22.90
N GLU A 310 -7.52 -34.04 23.14
CA GLU A 310 -8.27 -34.78 22.11
C GLU A 310 -9.64 -34.15 21.83
N ASP A 311 -10.20 -33.38 22.77
CA ASP A 311 -11.51 -32.73 22.65
C ASP A 311 -11.46 -31.36 21.95
N ASP A 312 -10.26 -30.77 21.80
CA ASP A 312 -10.03 -29.45 21.18
C ASP A 312 -10.33 -29.43 19.66
N GLY A 313 -10.07 -30.54 18.96
CA GLY A 313 -10.40 -30.68 17.54
C GLY A 313 -11.91 -30.62 17.28
N ARG A 314 -12.70 -31.30 18.14
CA ARG A 314 -14.17 -31.28 18.08
C ARG A 314 -14.75 -29.97 18.58
N LYS A 315 -14.10 -29.29 19.55
CA LYS A 315 -14.48 -27.94 19.99
C LYS A 315 -14.32 -26.92 18.86
N ARG A 316 -13.24 -26.99 18.07
CA ARG A 316 -13.08 -26.17 16.85
C ARG A 316 -14.12 -26.49 15.79
N GLU A 317 -14.58 -27.73 15.70
CA GLU A 317 -15.62 -28.10 14.75
C GLU A 317 -16.99 -27.61 15.22
N LEU A 318 -17.34 -27.78 16.49
CA LEU A 318 -18.58 -27.28 17.06
C LEU A 318 -18.63 -25.75 17.05
N SER A 319 -17.59 -25.05 17.54
CA SER A 319 -17.54 -23.58 17.55
C SER A 319 -17.66 -22.92 16.16
N LYS A 320 -17.37 -23.64 15.07
CA LYS A 320 -17.62 -23.12 13.70
C LYS A 320 -19.11 -22.96 13.38
N TYR A 321 -19.99 -23.63 14.11
CA TYR A 321 -21.43 -23.64 13.87
C TYR A 321 -22.23 -22.78 14.86
N TRP A 322 -21.60 -22.18 15.90
CA TRP A 322 -22.32 -21.51 16.99
C TRP A 322 -21.72 -20.15 17.36
N VAL A 323 -22.59 -19.14 17.50
CA VAL A 323 -22.26 -17.83 18.08
C VAL A 323 -22.64 -17.87 19.55
N HIS A 324 -21.74 -17.37 20.41
CA HIS A 324 -21.63 -17.76 21.82
C HIS A 324 -22.82 -17.46 22.75
N ASP A 325 -23.82 -16.64 22.35
CA ASP A 325 -24.79 -16.08 23.31
C ASP A 325 -26.27 -16.40 23.06
N ASP A 326 -26.68 -16.81 21.85
CA ASP A 326 -28.09 -17.13 21.57
C ASP A 326 -28.18 -18.43 20.78
N TRP A 327 -28.93 -19.41 21.31
CA TRP A 327 -29.16 -20.72 20.70
C TRP A 327 -30.10 -20.61 19.50
N LYS A 328 -29.66 -19.91 18.45
CA LYS A 328 -30.35 -19.83 17.16
C LYS A 328 -29.46 -20.45 16.10
N PRO A 329 -29.98 -21.31 15.21
CA PRO A 329 -29.25 -21.69 14.00
C PRO A 329 -28.75 -20.42 13.33
N ALA A 330 -27.55 -20.48 12.76
CA ALA A 330 -26.95 -19.32 12.11
C ALA A 330 -27.82 -18.93 10.89
N ASP A 331 -28.86 -18.13 11.14
CA ASP A 331 -29.89 -17.76 10.17
C ASP A 331 -29.50 -16.50 9.40
N GLY A 332 -28.40 -15.86 9.80
CA GLY A 332 -27.86 -14.68 9.16
C GLY A 332 -27.38 -14.95 7.74
N PHE A 333 -27.41 -13.90 6.92
CA PHE A 333 -26.96 -13.89 5.52
C PHE A 333 -25.59 -14.58 5.32
N MET A 334 -24.61 -14.31 6.20
CA MET A 334 -23.27 -14.88 6.08
C MET A 334 -23.21 -16.40 6.28
N ALA A 335 -24.09 -16.97 7.11
CA ALA A 335 -24.11 -18.41 7.34
C ALA A 335 -24.74 -19.14 6.15
N ARG A 336 -25.84 -18.59 5.60
CA ARG A 336 -26.46 -19.08 4.36
C ARG A 336 -25.51 -18.95 3.17
N TYR A 337 -24.74 -17.85 3.10
CA TYR A 337 -23.71 -17.66 2.08
C TYR A 337 -22.55 -18.66 2.19
N ARG A 338 -22.05 -18.94 3.41
CA ARG A 338 -21.04 -20.00 3.62
C ARG A 338 -21.58 -21.38 3.26
N GLU A 339 -22.86 -21.64 3.52
CA GLU A 339 -23.48 -22.90 3.13
C GLU A 339 -23.59 -23.02 1.61
N LEU A 340 -23.94 -21.94 0.91
CA LEU A 340 -23.89 -21.87 -0.54
C LEU A 340 -22.49 -22.19 -1.08
N GLU A 341 -21.44 -21.59 -0.51
CA GLU A 341 -20.06 -21.90 -0.89
C GLU A 341 -19.69 -23.36 -0.60
N ALA A 342 -20.18 -23.95 0.49
CA ALA A 342 -19.96 -25.36 0.81
C ALA A 342 -20.69 -26.30 -0.16
N ILE A 343 -21.93 -25.99 -0.54
CA ILE A 343 -22.70 -26.72 -1.58
C ILE A 343 -21.90 -26.75 -2.87
N GLU A 344 -21.36 -25.61 -3.28
CA GLU A 344 -20.56 -25.51 -4.51
C GLU A 344 -19.25 -26.28 -4.41
N ALA A 345 -18.51 -26.12 -3.32
CA ALA A 345 -17.26 -26.83 -3.12
C ALA A 345 -17.47 -28.35 -3.16
N GLU A 346 -18.57 -28.83 -2.57
CA GLU A 346 -18.97 -30.23 -2.59
C GLU A 346 -19.39 -30.68 -4.00
N GLY A 347 -20.17 -29.87 -4.72
CA GLY A 347 -20.56 -30.13 -6.11
C GLY A 347 -19.35 -30.23 -7.04
N TRP A 348 -18.43 -29.28 -6.95
CA TRP A 348 -17.15 -29.30 -7.70
C TRP A 348 -16.25 -30.47 -7.31
N LYS A 349 -16.26 -30.88 -6.04
CA LYS A 349 -15.50 -32.06 -5.59
C LYS A 349 -16.09 -33.34 -6.19
N LYS A 350 -17.41 -33.55 -6.08
CA LYS A 350 -18.11 -34.71 -6.64
C LYS A 350 -17.92 -34.81 -8.15
N MET A 351 -18.02 -33.68 -8.85
CA MET A 351 -17.79 -33.61 -10.29
C MET A 351 -16.35 -34.01 -10.66
N ARG A 352 -15.34 -33.47 -9.96
CA ARG A 352 -13.93 -33.85 -10.19
C ARG A 352 -13.66 -35.31 -9.88
N GLU A 353 -14.27 -35.86 -8.82
CA GLU A 353 -14.16 -37.27 -8.48
C GLU A 353 -14.81 -38.16 -9.55
N TYR A 354 -15.98 -37.76 -10.07
CA TYR A 354 -16.66 -38.45 -11.16
C TYR A 354 -15.84 -38.47 -12.45
N TYR A 355 -15.34 -37.32 -12.91
CA TYR A 355 -14.51 -37.25 -14.13
C TYR A 355 -13.20 -38.02 -13.99
N LYS A 356 -12.58 -37.98 -12.81
CA LYS A 356 -11.39 -38.78 -12.50
C LYS A 356 -11.68 -40.28 -12.54
N ALA A 357 -12.87 -40.70 -12.10
CA ALA A 357 -13.28 -42.10 -12.13
C ALA A 357 -13.57 -42.61 -13.55
N GLU A 358 -14.18 -41.78 -14.40
CA GLU A 358 -14.55 -42.13 -15.79
C GLU A 358 -13.43 -41.90 -16.80
N GLY A 359 -12.30 -41.28 -16.40
CA GLY A 359 -11.20 -40.95 -17.31
C GLY A 359 -11.56 -39.94 -18.40
N ILE A 360 -12.62 -39.16 -18.17
CA ILE A 360 -13.11 -38.15 -19.09
C ILE A 360 -12.37 -36.84 -18.81
N GLU A 361 -11.80 -36.23 -19.86
CA GLU A 361 -11.23 -34.88 -19.81
C GLU A 361 -12.34 -33.88 -19.47
N GLU A 362 -12.15 -33.00 -18.49
CA GLU A 362 -13.18 -32.07 -17.96
C GLU A 362 -14.00 -31.41 -19.08
N GLN A 363 -15.23 -31.87 -19.30
CA GLN A 363 -16.16 -31.26 -20.25
C GLN A 363 -17.11 -30.32 -19.50
N TRP A 364 -17.24 -29.09 -19.98
CA TRP A 364 -18.03 -28.04 -19.34
C TRP A 364 -19.54 -28.32 -19.26
N TYR A 365 -20.04 -29.39 -19.89
CA TYR A 365 -21.47 -29.65 -20.05
C TYR A 365 -22.13 -30.41 -18.87
N ASP A 366 -21.39 -31.13 -18.00
CA ASP A 366 -21.98 -31.81 -16.83
C ASP A 366 -21.73 -31.05 -15.51
N MET A 367 -21.95 -29.73 -15.53
CA MET A 367 -22.00 -28.98 -14.27
C MET A 367 -23.14 -29.48 -13.38
N PRO A 368 -22.89 -29.71 -12.07
CA PRO A 368 -23.95 -29.98 -11.11
C PRO A 368 -25.05 -28.92 -11.22
N PRO A 369 -26.34 -29.29 -11.13
CA PRO A 369 -27.47 -28.35 -11.27
C PRO A 369 -27.34 -27.11 -10.38
N GLU A 370 -26.74 -27.25 -9.19
CA GLU A 370 -26.50 -26.17 -8.23
C GLU A 370 -25.47 -25.16 -8.74
N VAL A 371 -24.39 -25.63 -9.36
CA VAL A 371 -23.35 -24.79 -9.98
C VAL A 371 -23.87 -24.16 -11.26
N PHE A 372 -24.61 -24.93 -12.07
CA PHE A 372 -25.20 -24.46 -13.32
C PHE A 372 -26.21 -23.33 -13.08
N THR A 373 -27.12 -23.49 -12.10
CA THR A 373 -28.11 -22.46 -11.77
C THR A 373 -27.46 -21.16 -11.31
N ARG A 374 -26.38 -21.22 -10.49
CA ARG A 374 -25.60 -20.04 -10.14
C ARG A 374 -25.01 -19.35 -11.36
N ARG A 375 -24.30 -20.09 -12.22
CA ARG A 375 -23.67 -19.54 -13.43
C ARG A 375 -24.70 -18.94 -14.39
N MET A 376 -25.86 -19.57 -14.50
CA MET A 376 -26.99 -19.05 -15.27
C MET A 376 -27.49 -17.70 -14.74
N TRP A 377 -27.63 -17.53 -13.43
CA TRP A 377 -28.05 -16.25 -12.84
C TRP A 377 -26.98 -15.17 -12.92
N GLU A 378 -25.71 -15.52 -12.69
CA GLU A 378 -24.57 -14.61 -12.96
C GLU A 378 -24.60 -14.15 -14.42
N PHE A 379 -24.77 -15.09 -15.36
CA PHE A 379 -24.86 -14.79 -16.79
C PHE A 379 -26.10 -13.96 -17.14
N ALA A 380 -27.26 -14.25 -16.55
CA ALA A 380 -28.49 -13.49 -16.78
C ALA A 380 -28.35 -12.04 -16.31
N MET A 381 -27.76 -11.82 -15.13
CA MET A 381 -27.50 -10.47 -14.61
C MET A 381 -26.46 -9.72 -15.44
N MET A 382 -25.41 -10.43 -15.88
CA MET A 382 -24.43 -9.87 -16.82
C MET A 382 -25.07 -9.52 -18.17
N ALA A 383 -25.90 -10.40 -18.72
CA ALA A 383 -26.59 -10.18 -19.99
C ALA A 383 -27.57 -9.01 -19.89
N LEU A 384 -28.27 -8.85 -18.76
CA LEU A 384 -29.15 -7.72 -18.49
C LEU A 384 -28.36 -6.40 -18.39
N ALA A 385 -27.22 -6.40 -17.70
CA ALA A 385 -26.33 -5.24 -17.62
C ALA A 385 -25.75 -4.86 -19.00
N LEU A 386 -25.32 -5.86 -19.79
CA LEU A 386 -24.86 -5.66 -21.17
C LEU A 386 -25.99 -5.18 -22.09
N PHE A 387 -27.22 -5.65 -21.88
CA PHE A 387 -28.38 -5.19 -22.63
C PHE A 387 -28.68 -3.71 -22.35
N LEU A 388 -28.63 -3.28 -21.08
CA LEU A 388 -28.76 -1.86 -20.71
C LEU A 388 -27.66 -1.01 -21.36
N LEU A 389 -26.42 -1.51 -21.40
CA LEU A 389 -25.31 -0.87 -22.08
C LEU A 389 -25.52 -0.79 -23.60
N MET A 390 -26.01 -1.87 -24.23
CA MET A 390 -26.30 -1.92 -25.66
C MET A 390 -27.42 -0.96 -26.07
N LEU A 391 -28.51 -0.88 -25.31
CA LEU A 391 -29.59 0.09 -25.54
C LEU A 391 -29.05 1.53 -25.60
N LYS A 392 -27.96 1.81 -24.89
CA LYS A 392 -27.29 3.11 -24.86
C LYS A 392 -26.32 3.32 -26.02
N ILE A 393 -25.54 2.30 -26.39
CA ILE A 393 -24.68 2.38 -27.58
C ILE A 393 -25.53 2.57 -28.84
N LEU A 394 -26.72 1.98 -28.84
CA LEU A 394 -27.68 2.07 -29.93
C LEU A 394 -28.63 3.28 -29.80
N SER A 395 -28.48 4.11 -28.76
CA SER A 395 -29.28 5.34 -28.61
C SER A 395 -29.09 6.22 -29.84
N SER A 396 -30.17 6.74 -30.39
CA SER A 396 -30.07 7.64 -31.54
C SER A 396 -29.27 8.90 -31.21
N GLU A 397 -28.72 9.52 -32.26
CA GLU A 397 -28.04 10.81 -32.14
C GLU A 397 -28.96 11.89 -31.56
N GLU A 398 -30.26 11.81 -31.84
CA GLU A 398 -31.30 12.68 -31.29
C GLU A 398 -31.38 12.56 -29.74
N THR A 399 -31.36 11.34 -29.21
CA THR A 399 -31.36 11.09 -27.76
C THR A 399 -30.04 11.55 -27.12
N ARG A 400 -28.91 11.38 -27.81
CA ARG A 400 -27.62 11.90 -27.32
C ARG A 400 -27.61 13.43 -27.29
N ASN A 401 -28.13 14.06 -28.33
CA ASN A 401 -28.26 15.52 -28.43
C ASN A 401 -29.25 16.06 -27.39
N TYR A 402 -30.32 15.33 -27.08
CA TYR A 402 -31.24 15.66 -26.00
C TYR A 402 -30.52 15.83 -24.66
N PHE A 403 -29.55 14.97 -24.34
CA PHE A 403 -28.77 15.06 -23.10
C PHE A 403 -27.50 15.92 -23.18
N HIS A 404 -27.09 16.35 -24.39
CA HIS A 404 -25.87 17.12 -24.60
C HIS A 404 -26.07 18.59 -24.19
N PHE A 405 -25.31 19.04 -23.17
CA PHE A 405 -25.37 20.41 -22.67
C PHE A 405 -25.18 21.46 -23.76
N GLY A 406 -24.25 21.23 -24.70
CA GLY A 406 -24.01 22.17 -25.80
C GLY A 406 -25.18 22.27 -26.78
N SER A 407 -25.91 21.18 -27.00
CA SER A 407 -27.08 21.15 -27.89
C SER A 407 -28.29 21.81 -27.22
N GLN A 408 -28.44 21.60 -25.91
CA GLN A 408 -29.43 22.32 -25.09
C GLN A 408 -29.12 23.83 -25.03
N ALA A 409 -27.85 24.21 -24.86
CA ALA A 409 -27.41 25.61 -24.82
C ALA A 409 -27.62 26.31 -26.17
N ALA A 410 -27.32 25.63 -27.27
CA ALA A 410 -27.45 26.18 -28.62
C ALA A 410 -28.89 26.40 -29.07
N ASN A 411 -29.84 25.58 -28.57
CA ASN A 411 -31.26 25.78 -28.84
C ASN A 411 -31.89 26.88 -27.96
N GLY A 412 -31.16 27.43 -26.99
CA GLY A 412 -31.53 28.68 -26.31
C GLY A 412 -32.79 28.62 -25.44
N GLU A 413 -33.30 27.44 -25.10
CA GLU A 413 -34.63 27.30 -24.48
C GLU A 413 -34.68 27.54 -22.97
N ASP A 414 -33.55 27.59 -22.25
CA ASP A 414 -33.55 27.83 -20.79
C ASP A 414 -32.52 28.87 -20.33
N GLN A 415 -33.01 29.92 -19.66
CA GLN A 415 -32.21 30.99 -19.06
C GLN A 415 -31.14 30.47 -18.09
N LYS A 416 -31.31 29.31 -17.46
CA LYS A 416 -30.30 28.73 -16.56
C LYS A 416 -29.13 28.12 -17.32
N VAL A 417 -29.40 27.45 -18.45
CA VAL A 417 -28.34 26.92 -19.33
C VAL A 417 -27.59 28.08 -19.97
N VAL A 418 -28.31 29.13 -20.37
CA VAL A 418 -27.73 30.39 -20.83
C VAL A 418 -26.84 31.02 -19.76
N ARG A 419 -27.31 31.17 -18.51
CA ARG A 419 -26.48 31.69 -17.40
C ARG A 419 -25.28 30.80 -17.12
N MET A 420 -25.41 29.48 -17.23
CA MET A 420 -24.29 28.57 -17.02
C MET A 420 -23.25 28.67 -18.14
N ALA A 421 -23.69 28.83 -19.39
CA ALA A 421 -22.83 29.15 -20.52
C ALA A 421 -22.12 30.51 -20.34
N GLU A 422 -22.84 31.53 -19.86
CA GLU A 422 -22.29 32.84 -19.51
C GLU A 422 -21.23 32.74 -18.39
N VAL A 423 -21.48 31.94 -17.33
CA VAL A 423 -20.50 31.66 -16.27
C VAL A 423 -19.26 30.95 -16.81
N MET A 424 -19.42 30.12 -17.84
CA MET A 424 -18.31 29.47 -18.55
C MET A 424 -17.60 30.39 -19.56
N GLY A 425 -17.96 31.68 -19.62
CA GLY A 425 -17.33 32.69 -20.47
C GLY A 425 -17.98 32.90 -21.84
N PHE A 426 -19.07 32.20 -22.15
CA PHE A 426 -19.81 32.36 -23.41
C PHE A 426 -20.90 33.43 -23.25
N THR A 427 -20.46 34.68 -23.14
CA THR A 427 -21.34 35.81 -22.80
C THR A 427 -22.18 36.31 -23.98
N ASP A 428 -21.71 36.15 -25.22
CA ASP A 428 -22.45 36.62 -26.40
C ASP A 428 -23.35 35.53 -27.03
N PRO A 429 -24.48 35.87 -27.68
CA PRO A 429 -25.38 34.89 -28.29
C PRO A 429 -24.77 33.98 -29.37
N ASP A 430 -23.77 34.43 -30.12
CA ASP A 430 -23.11 33.66 -31.17
C ASP A 430 -22.01 32.73 -30.61
N SER A 431 -21.34 33.14 -29.54
CA SER A 431 -20.45 32.32 -28.71
C SER A 431 -21.21 31.21 -27.98
N ARG A 432 -22.49 31.42 -27.64
CA ARG A 432 -23.36 30.36 -27.13
C ARG A 432 -23.77 29.37 -28.21
N LYS A 433 -23.97 29.82 -29.46
CA LYS A 433 -24.12 28.89 -30.61
C LYS A 433 -22.85 28.05 -30.82
N ALA A 434 -21.69 28.57 -30.42
CA ALA A 434 -20.44 27.82 -30.44
C ALA A 434 -20.41 26.60 -29.50
N LEU A 435 -21.24 26.57 -28.45
CA LEU A 435 -21.42 25.38 -27.61
C LEU A 435 -22.18 24.27 -28.34
N GLY A 436 -23.01 24.61 -29.32
CA GLY A 436 -23.70 23.67 -30.21
C GLY A 436 -22.89 23.23 -31.42
N TRP A 437 -21.70 23.80 -31.63
CA TRP A 437 -20.83 23.40 -32.72
C TRP A 437 -20.40 21.95 -32.55
N THR A 438 -20.44 21.21 -33.67
CA THR A 438 -19.97 19.83 -33.71
C THR A 438 -18.51 19.77 -33.22
N PRO A 439 -18.05 18.63 -32.66
CA PRO A 439 -16.67 18.50 -32.20
C PRO A 439 -15.63 18.89 -33.26
N LYS A 440 -15.93 18.62 -34.54
CA LYS A 440 -15.10 19.02 -35.69
C LYS A 440 -14.97 20.53 -35.81
N VAL A 441 -16.08 21.27 -35.75
CA VAL A 441 -16.09 22.74 -35.82
C VAL A 441 -15.38 23.37 -34.63
N ARG A 442 -15.59 22.83 -33.42
CA ARG A 442 -14.85 23.28 -32.22
C ARG A 442 -13.35 23.04 -32.35
N GLY A 443 -12.94 21.90 -32.92
CA GLY A 443 -11.54 21.61 -33.24
C GLY A 443 -10.94 22.67 -34.15
N LEU A 444 -11.57 22.94 -35.29
CA LEU A 444 -11.10 23.93 -36.26
C LEU A 444 -11.02 25.36 -35.69
N MET A 445 -11.98 25.74 -34.85
CA MET A 445 -11.97 27.04 -34.17
C MET A 445 -10.87 27.14 -33.12
N GLY A 446 -10.60 26.04 -32.39
CA GLY A 446 -9.45 25.93 -31.50
C GLY A 446 -8.13 26.05 -32.27
N ASP A 447 -8.00 25.34 -33.39
CA ASP A 447 -6.81 25.40 -34.26
C ASP A 447 -6.59 26.82 -34.80
N LEU A 448 -7.66 27.53 -35.20
CA LEU A 448 -7.56 28.92 -35.65
C LEU A 448 -7.08 29.84 -34.53
N PHE A 449 -7.63 29.69 -33.32
CA PHE A 449 -7.21 30.48 -32.17
C PHE A 449 -5.73 30.24 -31.83
N HIS A 450 -5.30 28.98 -31.81
CA HIS A 450 -3.90 28.63 -31.57
C HIS A 450 -2.97 29.17 -32.66
N ALA A 451 -3.36 29.08 -33.93
CA ALA A 451 -2.59 29.64 -35.04
C ALA A 451 -2.45 31.17 -34.93
N ARG A 452 -3.53 31.89 -34.60
CA ARG A 452 -3.51 33.35 -34.37
C ARG A 452 -2.62 33.72 -33.19
N ARG A 453 -2.73 33.00 -32.07
CA ARG A 453 -1.89 33.22 -30.89
C ARG A 453 -0.41 32.99 -31.18
N ALA A 454 -0.06 31.87 -31.83
CA ALA A 454 1.31 31.57 -32.21
C ALA A 454 1.91 32.66 -33.13
N LEU A 455 1.11 33.18 -34.06
CA LEU A 455 1.53 34.29 -34.91
C LEU A 455 1.81 35.58 -34.10
N VAL A 456 0.95 35.93 -33.13
CA VAL A 456 1.16 37.11 -32.26
C VAL A 456 2.40 36.95 -31.37
N GLU A 457 2.59 35.77 -30.78
CA GLU A 457 3.78 35.48 -29.97
C GLU A 457 5.06 35.58 -30.81
N GLU A 458 5.08 35.02 -32.02
CA GLU A 458 6.25 35.14 -32.91
C GLU A 458 6.47 36.57 -33.43
N LEU A 459 5.44 37.39 -33.57
CA LEU A 459 5.61 38.81 -33.90
C LEU A 459 6.25 39.59 -32.76
N ALA A 460 5.90 39.27 -31.51
CA ALA A 460 6.59 39.84 -30.35
C ALA A 460 8.07 39.40 -30.32
N ASN A 461 8.35 38.11 -30.61
CA ASN A 461 9.72 37.60 -30.75
C ASN A 461 10.48 38.27 -31.89
N PHE A 462 9.81 38.54 -33.02
CA PHE A 462 10.38 39.27 -34.15
C PHE A 462 10.79 40.70 -33.77
N GLN A 463 9.96 41.40 -33.00
CA GLN A 463 10.29 42.74 -32.49
C GLN A 463 11.45 42.69 -31.49
N ALA A 464 11.48 41.70 -30.59
CA ALA A 464 12.61 41.50 -29.68
C ALA A 464 13.92 41.22 -30.43
N TYR A 465 13.85 40.43 -31.51
CA TYR A 465 14.99 40.16 -32.39
C TYR A 465 15.49 41.43 -33.08
N LEU A 466 14.59 42.31 -33.55
CA LEU A 466 14.95 43.63 -34.06
C LEU A 466 15.73 44.46 -33.02
N ILE A 467 15.24 44.53 -31.78
CA ILE A 467 15.93 45.25 -30.69
C ILE A 467 17.33 44.68 -30.46
N MET A 468 17.47 43.36 -30.47
CA MET A 468 18.76 42.69 -30.32
C MET A 468 19.73 43.04 -31.45
N LEU A 469 19.27 43.08 -32.71
CA LEU A 469 20.09 43.44 -33.87
C LEU A 469 20.52 44.93 -33.86
N CYS A 470 19.75 45.80 -33.18
CA CYS A 470 20.09 47.22 -33.04
C CYS A 470 21.23 47.48 -32.05
N ARG A 471 21.48 46.56 -31.10
CA ARG A 471 22.53 46.74 -30.08
C ARG A 471 23.93 46.58 -30.66
N SER A 472 24.90 47.27 -30.04
CA SER A 472 26.31 47.09 -30.33
C SER A 472 26.73 45.64 -30.11
N GLN A 473 27.46 45.09 -31.06
CA GLN A 473 28.04 43.75 -30.96
C GLN A 473 29.33 43.78 -30.12
N GLU A 474 30.01 42.64 -29.99
CA GLU A 474 31.28 42.53 -29.24
C GLU A 474 32.37 43.49 -29.74
N ASN A 475 32.31 43.91 -31.00
CA ASN A 475 33.22 44.89 -31.60
C ASN A 475 32.77 46.35 -31.40
N ASN A 476 31.89 46.63 -30.44
CA ASN A 476 31.30 47.95 -30.15
C ASN A 476 30.62 48.66 -31.34
N LEU A 477 30.32 47.93 -32.42
CA LEU A 477 29.62 48.44 -33.58
C LEU A 477 28.23 47.84 -33.67
N CYS A 478 27.25 48.65 -34.03
CA CYS A 478 25.96 48.16 -34.48
C CYS A 478 26.09 47.55 -35.88
N LEU A 479 25.18 46.63 -36.24
CA LEU A 479 25.11 46.12 -37.61
C LEU A 479 24.70 47.24 -38.58
N THR A 480 25.14 47.17 -39.84
CA THR A 480 24.65 48.12 -40.86
C THR A 480 23.15 47.92 -41.08
N ARG A 481 22.45 48.99 -41.47
CA ARG A 481 21.01 48.93 -41.75
C ARG A 481 20.66 47.81 -42.74
N VAL A 482 21.44 47.66 -43.80
CA VAL A 482 21.25 46.60 -44.81
C VAL A 482 21.36 45.21 -44.17
N ALA A 483 22.34 44.99 -43.30
CA ALA A 483 22.50 43.72 -42.60
C ALA A 483 21.34 43.42 -41.64
N ILE A 484 20.81 44.44 -40.95
CA ILE A 484 19.61 44.30 -40.10
C ILE A 484 18.41 43.92 -40.98
N GLU A 485 18.16 44.65 -42.07
CA GLU A 485 17.04 44.37 -42.99
C GLU A 485 17.12 42.94 -43.58
N THR A 486 18.31 42.48 -43.95
CA THR A 486 18.52 41.11 -44.45
C THR A 486 18.20 40.06 -43.38
N LYS A 487 18.70 40.23 -42.15
CA LYS A 487 18.43 39.30 -41.04
C LYS A 487 16.96 39.28 -40.62
N LEU A 488 16.31 40.44 -40.61
CA LEU A 488 14.87 40.53 -40.33
C LEU A 488 14.05 39.88 -41.43
N ARG A 489 14.39 40.11 -42.70
CA ARG A 489 13.68 39.49 -43.83
C ARG A 489 13.77 37.97 -43.75
N ASP A 490 14.95 37.43 -43.52
CA ASP A 490 15.17 35.99 -43.36
C ASP A 490 14.33 35.41 -42.21
N LYS A 491 14.32 36.05 -41.04
CA LYS A 491 13.48 35.63 -39.90
C LYS A 491 11.98 35.70 -40.23
N TRP A 492 11.55 36.72 -40.97
CA TRP A 492 10.16 36.87 -41.41
C TRP A 492 9.74 35.74 -42.36
N GLU A 493 10.51 35.49 -43.41
CA GLU A 493 10.22 34.48 -44.44
C GLU A 493 10.25 33.06 -43.86
N THR A 494 11.20 32.76 -42.97
CA THR A 494 11.34 31.42 -42.38
C THR A 494 10.30 31.11 -41.31
N THR A 495 9.88 32.11 -40.52
CA THR A 495 9.01 31.89 -39.34
C THR A 495 7.61 32.46 -39.54
N ILE A 496 7.50 33.78 -39.70
CA ILE A 496 6.22 34.49 -39.70
C ILE A 496 5.38 34.11 -40.93
N ALA A 497 5.98 34.11 -42.12
CA ALA A 497 5.27 33.78 -43.36
C ALA A 497 4.69 32.36 -43.34
N ARG A 498 5.41 31.40 -42.73
CA ARG A 498 4.92 30.04 -42.52
C ARG A 498 3.70 30.01 -41.60
N LEU A 499 3.74 30.72 -40.47
CA LEU A 499 2.61 30.80 -39.53
C LEU A 499 1.38 31.47 -40.14
N ILE A 500 1.57 32.51 -40.96
CA ILE A 500 0.49 33.13 -41.73
C ILE A 500 -0.13 32.10 -42.70
N SER A 501 0.69 31.31 -43.38
CA SER A 501 0.22 30.25 -44.27
C SER A 501 -0.58 29.18 -43.53
N ASP A 502 -0.08 28.70 -42.39
CA ASP A 502 -0.75 27.67 -41.59
C ASP A 502 -2.09 28.18 -41.01
N MET A 503 -2.13 29.41 -40.52
CA MET A 503 -3.38 30.05 -40.10
C MET A 503 -4.38 30.16 -41.27
N THR A 504 -3.91 30.54 -42.46
CA THR A 504 -4.76 30.67 -43.66
C THR A 504 -5.37 29.33 -44.07
N LYS A 505 -4.63 28.21 -43.95
CA LYS A 505 -5.17 26.87 -44.20
C LYS A 505 -6.34 26.53 -43.27
N VAL A 506 -6.25 26.88 -41.99
CA VAL A 506 -7.35 26.67 -41.03
C VAL A 506 -8.55 27.57 -41.37
N GLU A 507 -8.29 28.82 -41.72
CA GLU A 507 -9.34 29.76 -42.18
C GLU A 507 -10.06 29.23 -43.43
N ASP A 508 -9.34 28.67 -44.40
CA ASP A 508 -9.94 28.09 -45.60
C ASP A 508 -10.70 26.80 -45.31
N GLN A 509 -10.24 25.98 -44.36
CA GLN A 509 -10.99 24.82 -43.89
C GLN A 509 -12.29 25.22 -43.21
N LEU A 510 -12.30 26.30 -42.42
CA LEU A 510 -13.53 26.85 -41.84
C LEU A 510 -14.50 27.34 -42.93
N LYS A 511 -14.01 28.01 -43.97
CA LYS A 511 -14.85 28.41 -45.13
C LYS A 511 -15.45 27.21 -45.86
N LEU A 512 -14.66 26.15 -46.08
CA LEU A 512 -15.13 24.92 -46.76
C LEU A 512 -16.27 24.23 -45.99
N GLU A 513 -16.25 24.31 -44.65
CA GLU A 513 -17.31 23.80 -43.79
C GLU A 513 -18.49 24.79 -43.63
N GLY A 514 -18.48 25.92 -44.35
CA GLY A 514 -19.54 26.94 -44.30
C GLY A 514 -19.56 27.77 -43.03
N ILE A 515 -18.45 27.81 -42.28
CA ILE A 515 -18.36 28.52 -41.00
C ILE A 515 -17.78 29.92 -41.25
N PRO A 516 -18.45 31.00 -40.81
CA PRO A 516 -17.90 32.34 -40.95
C PRO A 516 -16.62 32.48 -40.11
N ILE A 517 -15.57 33.04 -40.70
CA ILE A 517 -14.31 33.30 -39.99
C ILE A 517 -14.55 34.42 -38.98
N PRO A 518 -14.23 34.22 -37.69
CA PRO A 518 -14.40 35.24 -36.68
C PRO A 518 -13.43 36.41 -36.93
N VAL A 519 -13.89 37.62 -36.63
CA VAL A 519 -13.07 38.84 -36.62
C VAL A 519 -11.83 38.63 -35.73
N TRP A 520 -10.75 39.33 -36.02
CA TRP A 520 -9.54 39.25 -35.19
C TRP A 520 -9.85 39.62 -33.73
N PRO A 521 -9.51 38.77 -32.75
CA PRO A 521 -9.86 39.03 -31.35
C PRO A 521 -9.20 40.31 -30.82
N ALA A 522 -9.95 41.13 -30.08
CA ALA A 522 -9.46 42.43 -29.58
C ALA A 522 -8.32 42.27 -28.55
N ASP A 523 -8.31 41.15 -27.82
CA ASP A 523 -7.29 40.75 -26.87
C ASP A 523 -5.97 40.33 -27.54
N LEU A 524 -6.01 39.94 -28.83
CA LEU A 524 -4.82 39.60 -29.60
C LEU A 524 -4.33 40.80 -30.40
N ASN A 525 -3.16 41.34 -30.03
CA ASN A 525 -2.51 42.45 -30.73
C ASN A 525 -3.40 43.71 -30.87
N GLY A 526 -4.22 43.99 -29.85
CA GLY A 526 -5.15 45.13 -29.85
C GLY A 526 -6.19 45.10 -30.97
N GLY A 527 -6.56 43.90 -31.45
CA GLY A 527 -7.55 43.72 -32.52
C GLY A 527 -7.03 43.95 -33.93
N ARG A 528 -5.73 44.20 -34.12
CA ARG A 528 -5.15 44.42 -35.46
C ARG A 528 -4.61 43.12 -36.06
N ASP A 529 -5.15 42.76 -37.22
CA ASP A 529 -4.64 41.66 -38.02
C ASP A 529 -3.22 41.97 -38.54
N PRO A 530 -2.22 41.18 -38.17
CA PRO A 530 -0.83 41.44 -38.53
C PRO A 530 -0.52 41.26 -40.01
N ARG A 531 -1.41 40.64 -40.79
CA ARG A 531 -1.26 40.52 -42.26
C ARG A 531 -1.28 41.88 -42.96
N GLY A 532 -1.80 42.93 -42.31
CA GLY A 532 -1.79 44.29 -42.83
C GLY A 532 -0.44 45.00 -42.77
N LEU A 533 0.56 44.43 -42.08
CA LEU A 533 1.88 45.04 -41.94
C LEU A 533 2.66 44.95 -43.27
N ARG A 534 2.93 46.10 -43.89
CA ARG A 534 3.74 46.18 -45.11
C ARG A 534 5.21 46.26 -44.74
N GLU A 535 5.98 45.25 -45.16
CA GLU A 535 7.45 45.17 -45.03
C GLU A 535 7.99 45.44 -43.60
N PRO A 536 7.51 44.74 -42.55
CA PRO A 536 7.97 44.95 -41.17
C PRO A 536 9.47 44.67 -40.94
N TRP A 537 10.16 44.05 -41.90
CA TRP A 537 11.61 43.87 -41.91
C TRP A 537 12.40 45.07 -42.44
N ARG A 538 11.72 46.16 -42.86
CA ARG A 538 12.34 47.44 -43.28
C ARG A 538 12.04 48.55 -42.27
N PRO A 539 12.61 48.49 -41.05
CA PRO A 539 12.42 49.54 -40.06
C PRO A 539 12.97 50.87 -40.58
N SER A 540 12.31 51.98 -40.23
CA SER A 540 12.86 53.30 -40.53
C SER A 540 14.11 53.56 -39.68
N VAL A 541 14.96 54.49 -40.10
CA VAL A 541 16.14 54.90 -39.29
C VAL A 541 15.69 55.36 -37.90
N ARG A 542 14.57 56.08 -37.81
CA ARG A 542 13.98 56.51 -36.54
C ARG A 542 13.62 55.31 -35.65
N ASP A 543 13.04 54.26 -36.22
CA ASP A 543 12.68 53.05 -35.46
C ASP A 543 13.93 52.35 -34.94
N LEU A 544 14.96 52.21 -35.79
CA LEU A 544 16.25 51.63 -35.40
C LEU A 544 16.88 52.42 -34.25
N THR A 545 16.94 53.75 -34.35
CA THR A 545 17.50 54.63 -33.31
C THR A 545 16.71 54.54 -32.01
N ASN A 546 15.37 54.45 -32.06
CA ASN A 546 14.55 54.23 -30.87
C ASN A 546 14.88 52.92 -30.13
N PHE A 547 15.46 51.93 -30.83
CA PHE A 547 15.91 50.66 -30.27
C PHE A 547 17.41 50.62 -29.93
N GLY A 548 18.10 51.77 -29.95
CA GLY A 548 19.51 51.89 -29.57
C GLY A 548 20.50 51.62 -30.70
N TRP A 549 20.05 51.64 -31.96
CA TRP A 549 20.95 51.57 -33.11
C TRP A 549 21.70 52.88 -33.33
N GLU A 550 23.02 52.80 -33.42
CA GLU A 550 23.91 53.88 -33.85
C GLU A 550 24.49 53.54 -35.22
N ASP A 551 24.59 54.51 -36.13
CA ASP A 551 25.18 54.27 -37.45
C ASP A 551 26.66 53.90 -37.32
N PRO A 552 27.08 52.67 -37.66
CA PRO A 552 28.47 52.25 -37.51
C PRO A 552 29.41 52.94 -38.50
N THR A 553 28.89 53.59 -39.54
CA THR A 553 29.69 54.24 -40.59
C THR A 553 30.69 55.23 -40.02
N ALA A 554 30.27 56.09 -39.09
CA ALA A 554 31.14 57.11 -38.52
C ALA A 554 32.29 56.50 -37.68
N LYS A 555 31.97 55.53 -36.82
CA LYS A 555 32.97 54.82 -35.99
C LYS A 555 33.95 54.00 -36.84
N LEU A 556 33.47 53.38 -37.91
CA LEU A 556 34.32 52.65 -38.85
C LEU A 556 35.30 53.57 -39.59
N GLU A 557 34.85 54.74 -40.03
CA GLU A 557 35.74 55.73 -40.65
C GLU A 557 36.78 56.27 -39.65
N GLU A 558 36.38 56.55 -38.41
CA GLU A 558 37.30 56.93 -37.34
C GLU A 558 38.38 55.85 -37.11
N GLY A 559 37.97 54.58 -37.02
CA GLY A 559 38.92 53.47 -36.89
C GLY A 559 39.83 53.29 -38.11
N ARG A 560 39.35 53.54 -39.34
CA ARG A 560 40.18 53.53 -40.56
C ARG A 560 41.22 54.64 -40.53
N HIS A 561 40.83 55.84 -40.11
CA HIS A 561 41.76 56.94 -39.92
C HIS A 561 42.80 56.64 -38.82
N ALA A 562 42.37 56.04 -37.71
CA ALA A 562 43.27 55.60 -36.65
C ALA A 562 44.27 54.55 -37.16
N LEU A 563 43.82 53.55 -37.92
CA LEU A 563 44.67 52.53 -38.53
C LEU A 563 45.68 53.12 -39.52
N ALA A 564 45.28 54.11 -40.32
CA ALA A 564 46.22 54.84 -41.18
C ALA A 564 47.29 55.56 -40.34
N ARG A 565 46.88 56.22 -39.26
CA ARG A 565 47.78 56.94 -38.35
C ARG A 565 48.76 56.02 -37.62
N VAL A 566 48.39 54.77 -37.30
CA VAL A 566 49.30 53.75 -36.73
C VAL A 566 50.53 53.56 -37.63
N LYS A 567 50.32 53.49 -38.95
CA LYS A 567 51.41 53.33 -39.92
C LYS A 567 52.34 54.55 -39.92
N ASP A 568 51.78 55.76 -39.92
CA ASP A 568 52.55 56.99 -39.98
C ASP A 568 53.36 57.22 -38.69
N LEU A 569 52.72 57.05 -37.53
CA LEU A 569 53.38 57.16 -36.22
C LEU A 569 54.53 56.18 -36.08
N ARG A 570 54.39 54.97 -36.64
CA ARG A 570 55.47 53.99 -36.62
C ARG A 570 56.68 54.46 -37.41
N ILE A 571 56.47 54.98 -38.62
CA ILE A 571 57.54 55.53 -39.46
C ILE A 571 58.25 56.67 -38.72
N GLU A 572 57.49 57.53 -38.04
CA GLU A 572 58.07 58.61 -37.22
C GLU A 572 58.91 58.08 -36.06
N ILE A 573 58.41 57.10 -35.29
CA ILE A 573 59.13 56.50 -34.16
C ILE A 573 60.42 55.82 -34.65
N ASP A 574 60.36 55.01 -35.69
CA ASP A 574 61.52 54.33 -36.26
C ASP A 574 62.56 55.37 -36.75
N GLY A 575 62.11 56.45 -37.39
CA GLY A 575 62.98 57.56 -37.81
C GLY A 575 63.67 58.27 -36.65
N LEU A 576 62.96 58.50 -35.54
CA LEU A 576 63.54 59.10 -34.33
C LEU A 576 64.57 58.18 -33.67
N VAL A 577 64.29 56.88 -33.60
CA VAL A 577 65.23 55.88 -33.05
C VAL A 577 66.52 55.83 -33.88
N ILE A 578 66.41 55.82 -35.21
CA ILE A 578 67.58 55.88 -36.11
C ILE A 578 68.35 57.19 -35.91
N GLY A 579 67.66 58.32 -35.77
CA GLY A 579 68.28 59.62 -35.50
C GLY A 579 69.07 59.64 -34.19
N MET A 580 68.51 59.05 -33.13
CA MET A 580 69.17 58.89 -31.83
C MET A 580 70.46 58.05 -31.92
N GLU A 581 70.44 56.96 -32.69
CA GLU A 581 71.62 56.15 -32.93
C GLU A 581 72.71 56.94 -33.68
N GLY A 582 72.32 57.78 -34.64
CA GLY A 582 73.25 58.68 -35.32
C GLY A 582 73.91 59.70 -34.38
N GLU A 583 73.13 60.32 -33.48
CA GLU A 583 73.64 61.30 -32.51
C GLU A 583 74.54 60.67 -31.45
N LEU A 584 74.21 59.44 -31.02
CA LEU A 584 75.06 58.59 -30.18
C LEU A 584 76.44 58.39 -30.82
N VAL A 585 76.47 57.91 -32.06
CA VAL A 585 77.72 57.66 -32.79
C VAL A 585 78.52 58.95 -32.92
N ARG A 586 77.87 60.08 -33.24
CA ARG A 586 78.52 61.38 -33.35
C ARG A 586 79.13 61.85 -32.02
N THR A 587 78.40 61.70 -30.91
CA THR A 587 78.89 62.09 -29.57
C THR A 587 80.14 61.31 -29.17
N ILE A 588 80.18 60.00 -29.52
CA ILE A 588 81.33 59.14 -29.28
C ILE A 588 82.53 59.61 -30.12
N VAL A 589 82.32 59.84 -31.42
CA VAL A 589 83.35 60.29 -32.36
C VAL A 589 83.93 61.65 -31.95
N ASP A 590 83.09 62.58 -31.50
CA ASP A 590 83.51 63.93 -31.09
C ASP A 590 84.27 63.94 -29.74
N ASN A 591 84.19 62.87 -28.95
CA ASN A 591 84.77 62.80 -27.59
C ASN A 591 85.51 61.46 -27.30
N PRO A 592 86.53 61.07 -28.08
CA PRO A 592 87.11 59.73 -28.02
C PRO A 592 87.83 59.41 -26.71
N GLY A 593 88.26 60.42 -25.94
CA GLY A 593 88.97 60.28 -24.66
C GLY A 593 88.10 60.39 -23.41
N MET A 594 86.77 60.48 -23.56
CA MET A 594 85.84 60.58 -22.44
C MET A 594 85.84 59.29 -21.61
N SER A 595 85.83 59.41 -20.28
CA SER A 595 85.73 58.23 -19.41
C SER A 595 84.42 57.47 -19.70
N GLU A 596 84.45 56.14 -19.56
CA GLU A 596 83.26 55.31 -19.84
C GLU A 596 82.06 55.78 -19.02
N LEU A 597 82.29 56.11 -17.74
CA LEU A 597 81.26 56.57 -16.84
C LEU A 597 80.63 57.89 -17.31
N GLU A 598 81.45 58.86 -17.73
CA GLU A 598 80.95 60.15 -18.22
C GLU A 598 80.21 60.00 -19.56
N LEU A 599 80.72 59.15 -20.46
CA LEU A 599 80.05 58.85 -21.73
C LEU A 599 78.69 58.20 -21.48
N ARG A 600 78.63 57.19 -20.60
CA ARG A 600 77.36 56.55 -20.20
C ARG A 600 76.39 57.57 -19.62
N GLN A 601 76.85 58.43 -18.71
CA GLN A 601 75.98 59.43 -18.08
C GLN A 601 75.44 60.47 -19.08
N ARG A 602 76.27 60.95 -20.01
CA ARG A 602 75.82 61.88 -21.07
C ARG A 602 74.83 61.23 -22.02
N LEU A 603 75.11 60.00 -22.44
CA LEU A 603 74.24 59.26 -23.35
C LEU A 603 72.92 58.88 -22.69
N GLU A 604 72.92 58.45 -21.44
CA GLU A 604 71.69 58.20 -20.68
C GLU A 604 70.88 59.48 -20.52
N THR A 605 71.52 60.61 -20.24
CA THR A 605 70.83 61.91 -20.12
C THR A 605 70.23 62.35 -21.45
N ALA A 606 71.00 62.31 -22.54
CA ALA A 606 70.53 62.69 -23.88
C ALA A 606 69.38 61.77 -24.36
N ARG A 607 69.56 60.45 -24.21
CA ARG A 607 68.52 59.46 -24.53
C ARG A 607 67.27 59.69 -23.70
N HIS A 608 67.41 59.91 -22.39
CA HIS A 608 66.25 60.13 -21.52
C HIS A 608 65.48 61.40 -21.91
N VAL A 609 66.18 62.50 -22.18
CA VAL A 609 65.56 63.76 -22.61
C VAL A 609 64.83 63.58 -23.95
N GLN A 610 65.48 62.95 -24.94
CA GLN A 610 64.88 62.74 -26.25
C GLN A 610 63.72 61.75 -26.22
N TYR A 611 63.80 60.71 -25.38
CA TYR A 611 62.68 59.80 -25.11
C TYR A 611 61.45 60.56 -24.65
N GLN A 612 61.61 61.30 -23.55
CA GLN A 612 60.52 61.95 -22.85
C GLN A 612 59.89 63.01 -23.73
N ARG A 613 60.72 63.71 -24.52
CA ARG A 613 60.27 64.81 -25.36
C ARG A 613 59.63 64.35 -26.67
N GLU A 614 60.17 63.33 -27.34
CA GLU A 614 59.82 63.05 -28.74
C GLU A 614 59.20 61.67 -28.97
N ILE A 615 59.73 60.62 -28.32
CA ILE A 615 59.30 59.24 -28.58
C ILE A 615 58.13 58.83 -27.69
N ALA A 616 58.17 59.15 -26.39
CA ALA A 616 57.11 58.80 -25.45
C ALA A 616 55.73 59.37 -25.83
N PRO A 617 55.59 60.62 -26.31
CA PRO A 617 54.32 61.12 -26.82
C PRO A 617 53.81 60.33 -28.03
N ARG A 618 54.68 60.01 -29.01
CA ARG A 618 54.31 59.23 -30.20
C ARG A 618 53.92 57.80 -29.87
N MET A 619 54.59 57.17 -28.90
CA MET A 619 54.21 55.85 -28.39
C MET A 619 52.87 55.85 -27.65
N ARG A 620 52.46 57.00 -27.09
CA ARG A 620 51.12 57.17 -26.53
C ARG A 620 50.10 57.31 -27.65
N ASP A 621 50.34 58.21 -28.60
CA ASP A 621 49.48 58.38 -29.78
C ASP A 621 49.31 57.08 -30.57
N LEU A 622 50.37 56.27 -30.68
CA LEU A 622 50.34 54.97 -31.33
C LEU A 622 49.39 54.03 -30.57
N ARG A 623 49.55 53.90 -29.25
CA ARG A 623 48.66 53.08 -28.41
C ARG A 623 47.20 53.53 -28.49
N ASP A 624 46.96 54.83 -28.51
CA ASP A 624 45.60 55.38 -28.63
C ASP A 624 45.00 55.06 -30.01
N ALA A 625 45.77 55.25 -31.10
CA ALA A 625 45.31 54.92 -32.45
C ALA A 625 45.05 53.40 -32.63
N VAL A 626 45.88 52.56 -32.04
CA VAL A 626 45.70 51.09 -32.00
C VAL A 626 44.46 50.72 -31.22
N ALA A 627 44.26 51.31 -30.04
CA ALA A 627 43.06 51.09 -29.24
C ALA A 627 41.82 51.49 -30.04
N THR A 628 41.79 52.67 -30.67
CA THR A 628 40.67 53.12 -31.51
C THR A 628 40.41 52.16 -32.68
N ALA A 629 41.42 51.75 -33.45
CA ALA A 629 41.25 50.80 -34.55
C ALA A 629 40.76 49.42 -34.07
N THR A 630 41.27 48.94 -32.93
CA THR A 630 40.90 47.66 -32.33
C THR A 630 39.48 47.70 -31.76
N THR A 631 39.06 48.81 -31.16
CA THR A 631 37.71 48.96 -30.57
C THR A 631 36.60 48.84 -31.60
N VAL A 632 36.88 49.10 -32.87
CA VAL A 632 35.93 48.93 -33.99
C VAL A 632 36.17 47.63 -34.78
N GLY A 633 37.01 46.74 -34.27
CA GLY A 633 37.27 45.42 -34.85
C GLY A 633 38.14 45.43 -36.11
N LEU A 634 38.90 46.49 -36.39
CA LEU A 634 39.88 46.48 -37.47
C LEU A 634 41.13 45.72 -37.05
N SER A 635 41.62 44.85 -37.94
CA SER A 635 42.85 44.09 -37.71
C SER A 635 44.06 45.02 -37.78
N VAL A 636 44.76 45.17 -36.66
CA VAL A 636 46.01 45.94 -36.59
C VAL A 636 47.19 44.98 -36.87
N PRO A 637 48.16 45.37 -37.72
CA PRO A 637 49.33 44.54 -38.03
C PRO A 637 50.13 44.07 -36.80
N THR A 638 50.63 42.83 -36.82
CA THR A 638 51.21 42.12 -35.67
C THR A 638 52.61 42.58 -35.20
N TRP A 639 53.23 43.58 -35.83
CA TRP A 639 54.56 44.09 -35.44
C TRP A 639 54.56 44.91 -34.14
N GLU A 640 53.40 45.07 -33.51
CA GLU A 640 53.16 45.80 -32.26
C GLU A 640 53.64 45.13 -30.97
N ARG A 641 54.02 43.85 -30.99
CA ARG A 641 54.33 43.11 -29.75
C ARG A 641 55.77 43.24 -29.25
N ARG A 642 56.57 44.13 -29.83
CA ARG A 642 57.95 44.32 -29.38
C ARG A 642 58.21 45.79 -29.04
N ASP A 643 57.46 46.31 -28.06
CA ASP A 643 57.97 47.39 -27.21
C ASP A 643 59.40 47.07 -26.74
N ASP A 644 59.67 45.78 -26.51
CA ASP A 644 60.99 45.23 -26.21
C ASP A 644 62.06 45.56 -27.25
N ASP A 645 61.76 45.63 -28.55
CA ASP A 645 62.80 45.89 -29.57
C ASP A 645 63.19 47.38 -29.58
N VAL A 646 62.22 48.27 -29.35
CA VAL A 646 62.53 49.69 -29.08
C VAL A 646 63.30 49.76 -27.77
N VAL A 647 62.83 49.19 -26.66
CA VAL A 647 63.56 49.24 -25.37
C VAL A 647 64.93 48.53 -25.43
N ARG A 648 65.17 47.59 -26.35
CA ARG A 648 66.47 46.95 -26.56
C ARG A 648 67.47 47.83 -27.30
N SER A 649 67.05 48.58 -28.33
CA SER A 649 67.94 49.57 -28.99
C SER A 649 68.36 50.70 -28.03
N TRP A 650 67.68 50.80 -26.89
CA TRP A 650 67.95 51.78 -25.84
C TRP A 650 69.01 51.37 -24.83
N ARG A 651 69.42 50.10 -24.82
CA ARG A 651 70.57 49.69 -24.01
C ARG A 651 71.82 50.33 -24.59
N LEU A 652 72.74 50.75 -23.73
CA LEU A 652 74.05 51.21 -24.20
C LEU A 652 74.67 50.06 -25.01
N PRO A 653 75.23 50.35 -26.21
CA PRO A 653 76.01 49.38 -26.93
C PRO A 653 77.08 48.81 -25.99
N ASP A 654 77.40 47.54 -26.13
CA ASP A 654 78.44 46.96 -25.30
C ASP A 654 79.79 47.67 -25.57
N THR A 655 80.77 47.44 -24.70
CA THR A 655 82.09 48.06 -24.83
C THR A 655 82.77 47.75 -26.17
N THR A 656 82.38 46.66 -26.84
CA THR A 656 82.91 46.28 -28.16
C THR A 656 82.35 47.22 -29.22
N THR A 657 81.03 47.40 -29.26
CA THR A 657 80.36 48.31 -30.18
C THR A 657 80.77 49.76 -29.93
N LEU A 658 80.97 50.17 -28.66
CA LEU A 658 81.50 51.52 -28.35
C LEU A 658 82.90 51.73 -28.95
N ARG A 659 83.77 50.72 -28.93
CA ARG A 659 85.09 50.78 -29.58
C ARG A 659 85.00 50.80 -31.10
N GLU A 660 84.07 50.04 -31.68
CA GLU A 660 83.79 50.09 -33.12
C GLU A 660 83.35 51.49 -33.55
N TYR A 661 82.63 52.21 -32.70
CA TYR A 661 82.26 53.62 -32.89
C TYR A 661 83.38 54.63 -32.58
N GLY A 662 84.59 54.16 -32.22
CA GLY A 662 85.78 55.00 -32.06
C GLY A 662 86.09 55.45 -30.63
N TRP A 663 85.43 54.91 -29.61
CA TRP A 663 85.72 55.21 -28.20
C TRP A 663 87.03 54.56 -27.70
N SER A 664 87.87 55.30 -26.95
CA SER A 664 89.12 54.81 -26.37
C SER A 664 89.18 55.02 -24.84
N PRO A 665 89.32 53.96 -24.02
CA PRO A 665 89.33 54.09 -22.56
C PRO A 665 90.59 54.79 -22.04
N ALA A 666 90.43 55.89 -21.31
CA ALA A 666 91.52 56.52 -20.55
C ALA A 666 92.01 55.58 -19.42
N PRO A 667 93.33 55.53 -19.13
CA PRO A 667 93.90 54.60 -18.14
C PRO A 667 93.44 54.91 -16.70
N ALA A 668 92.73 53.96 -16.08
CA ALA A 668 92.10 54.12 -14.76
C ALA A 668 93.05 53.91 -13.57
N ILE A 669 93.03 54.84 -12.61
CA ILE A 669 93.69 54.75 -11.28
C ILE A 669 92.79 53.91 -10.35
N ARG A 670 93.33 52.84 -9.75
CA ARG A 670 92.58 51.88 -8.90
C ARG A 670 92.57 52.28 -7.41
N SER A 671 91.39 52.26 -6.78
CA SER A 671 91.21 52.21 -5.31
C SER A 671 90.10 51.22 -4.94
N ARG A 672 90.32 50.42 -3.89
CA ARG A 672 89.56 49.22 -3.46
C ARG A 672 89.14 49.35 -1.99
N ALA A 673 87.85 49.17 -1.66
CA ALA A 673 87.26 48.87 -0.32
C ALA A 673 85.72 48.69 -0.48
N LEU A 674 84.91 48.06 0.37
CA LEU A 674 84.89 46.87 1.25
C LEU A 674 83.44 46.79 1.84
N ALA A 675 82.96 45.59 2.26
CA ALA A 675 81.82 45.33 3.19
C ALA A 675 80.35 45.37 2.64
N THR A 676 79.33 44.60 3.08
CA THR A 676 79.10 43.49 4.06
C THR A 676 77.67 42.89 3.89
N GLU A 677 77.41 41.73 4.53
CA GLU A 677 76.28 40.77 4.43
C GLU A 677 74.96 41.09 5.21
N THR A 678 73.88 40.33 4.95
CA THR A 678 72.95 39.73 5.96
C THR A 678 72.00 38.62 5.37
N PRO A 679 71.65 37.53 6.10
CA PRO A 679 70.80 36.39 5.64
C PRO A 679 69.38 36.29 6.31
N PRO A 680 68.45 35.41 5.85
CA PRO A 680 67.09 35.25 6.40
C PRO A 680 66.90 34.07 7.42
N PRO A 681 65.81 34.05 8.24
CA PRO A 681 65.56 33.07 9.30
C PRO A 681 64.69 31.85 8.88
N PRO A 682 64.57 30.79 9.73
CA PRO A 682 64.31 29.40 9.35
C PRO A 682 62.88 28.87 9.59
N ASP A 683 62.60 27.69 8.99
CA ASP A 683 61.38 26.87 9.05
C ASP A 683 61.13 26.17 10.42
N ASP A 684 59.86 25.88 10.74
CA ASP A 684 59.43 25.02 11.86
C ASP A 684 58.35 23.99 11.39
N PRO A 685 58.36 22.70 11.81
CA PRO A 685 57.50 21.64 11.29
C PRO A 685 56.40 21.16 12.26
N GLY A 686 55.25 20.76 11.71
CA GLY A 686 54.44 19.64 12.23
C GLY A 686 53.08 19.95 12.89
N THR A 687 51.99 19.55 12.20
CA THR A 687 50.71 19.15 12.83
C THR A 687 50.03 18.07 11.99
N ASN A 688 50.02 16.82 12.49
CA ASN A 688 49.23 15.71 11.97
C ASN A 688 47.78 15.85 12.44
N GLY A 689 46.84 16.04 11.52
CA GLY A 689 45.41 16.13 11.81
C GLY A 689 44.72 14.76 11.78
N HIS A 690 44.02 14.42 12.86
CA HIS A 690 43.04 13.32 12.88
C HIS A 690 41.86 13.65 11.96
N HIS A 691 41.72 12.93 10.86
CA HIS A 691 40.51 12.99 10.02
C HIS A 691 39.40 12.15 10.68
N THR A 692 38.45 12.82 11.34
CA THR A 692 37.16 12.21 11.67
C THR A 692 36.28 12.19 10.41
N LEU A 693 35.83 11.00 10.00
CA LEU A 693 34.89 10.83 8.89
C LEU A 693 33.63 11.68 9.14
N SER A 694 33.17 12.37 8.11
CA SER A 694 31.91 13.12 8.18
C SER A 694 30.71 12.15 8.31
N PRO A 695 29.58 12.58 8.89
CA PRO A 695 28.38 11.74 9.02
C PRO A 695 27.86 11.17 7.70
N ASP A 696 28.05 11.90 6.59
CA ASP A 696 27.63 11.46 5.25
C ASP A 696 28.54 10.35 4.71
N GLU A 697 29.85 10.45 4.97
CA GLU A 697 30.81 9.39 4.62
C GLU A 697 30.56 8.12 5.44
N LEU A 698 30.21 8.26 6.72
CA LEU A 698 29.86 7.13 7.58
C LEU A 698 28.59 6.41 7.07
N ASN A 699 27.55 7.15 6.71
CA ASN A 699 26.32 6.57 6.16
C ASN A 699 26.54 5.89 4.81
N ALA A 700 27.38 6.47 3.94
CA ALA A 700 27.73 5.85 2.66
C ALA A 700 28.43 4.50 2.85
N LEU A 701 29.35 4.40 3.82
CA LEU A 701 30.03 3.16 4.15
C LEU A 701 29.09 2.10 4.74
N ILE A 702 28.16 2.49 5.62
CA ILE A 702 27.15 1.57 6.18
C ILE A 702 26.24 1.03 5.07
N THR A 703 25.80 1.89 4.15
CA THR A 703 24.96 1.51 3.01
C THR A 703 25.65 0.47 2.13
N ALA A 704 26.90 0.74 1.73
CA ALA A 704 27.66 -0.17 0.88
C ALA A 704 27.89 -1.53 1.57
N ARG A 705 28.14 -1.52 2.88
CA ARG A 705 28.33 -2.75 3.66
C ARG A 705 27.02 -3.53 3.86
N ALA A 706 25.88 -2.86 4.04
CA ALA A 706 24.57 -3.49 4.13
C ALA A 706 24.19 -4.19 2.81
N GLU A 707 24.46 -3.54 1.68
CA GLU A 707 24.26 -4.13 0.36
C GLU A 707 25.14 -5.37 0.13
N GLN A 708 26.39 -5.32 0.60
CA GLN A 708 27.30 -6.46 0.52
C GLN A 708 26.80 -7.67 1.34
N ILE A 709 26.28 -7.44 2.55
CA ILE A 709 25.67 -8.50 3.38
C ILE A 709 24.45 -9.09 2.67
N TRP A 710 23.55 -8.24 2.14
CA TRP A 710 22.36 -8.67 1.41
C TRP A 710 22.70 -9.52 0.17
N ARG A 711 23.72 -9.13 -0.61
CA ARG A 711 24.22 -9.91 -1.76
C ARG A 711 24.80 -11.25 -1.33
N ASN A 712 25.57 -11.29 -0.24
CA ASN A 712 26.18 -12.52 0.28
C ASN A 712 25.14 -13.53 0.81
N GLU A 713 23.99 -13.06 1.29
CA GLU A 713 22.89 -13.92 1.76
C GLU A 713 21.91 -14.36 0.66
N GLY A 714 22.20 -14.05 -0.61
CA GLY A 714 21.36 -14.47 -1.73
C GLY A 714 20.12 -13.60 -1.96
N GLN A 715 20.20 -12.31 -1.60
CA GLN A 715 19.18 -11.29 -1.87
C GLN A 715 17.78 -11.58 -1.28
N PRO A 716 17.65 -11.94 0.02
CA PRO A 716 16.34 -12.19 0.61
C PRO A 716 15.50 -10.89 0.68
N GLU A 717 14.23 -10.97 0.28
CA GLU A 717 13.28 -9.85 0.41
C GLU A 717 12.87 -9.62 1.88
N GLY A 718 12.65 -8.36 2.26
CA GLY A 718 12.06 -8.00 3.55
C GLY A 718 13.01 -7.95 4.77
N GLN A 719 14.34 -7.99 4.57
CA GLN A 719 15.32 -7.97 5.67
C GLN A 719 16.28 -6.77 5.69
N ALA A 720 15.93 -5.68 4.97
CA ALA A 720 16.80 -4.50 4.82
C ALA A 720 17.26 -3.89 6.17
N ASP A 721 16.37 -3.77 7.15
CA ASP A 721 16.70 -3.20 8.46
C ASP A 721 17.73 -4.05 9.23
N ARG A 722 17.62 -5.38 9.12
CA ARG A 722 18.56 -6.32 9.74
C ARG A 722 19.95 -6.18 9.12
N HIS A 723 20.04 -6.10 7.79
CA HIS A 723 21.32 -5.93 7.08
C HIS A 723 21.97 -4.58 7.40
N TRP A 724 21.17 -3.52 7.52
CA TRP A 724 21.66 -2.20 7.91
C TRP A 724 22.25 -2.18 9.33
N GLN A 725 21.53 -2.76 10.31
CA GLN A 725 22.01 -2.85 11.70
C GLN A 725 23.31 -3.67 11.80
N GLN A 726 23.39 -4.77 11.05
CA GLN A 726 24.59 -5.62 11.01
C GLN A 726 25.79 -4.88 10.38
N ALA A 727 25.58 -4.12 9.31
CA ALA A 727 26.60 -3.29 8.69
C ALA A 727 27.11 -2.17 9.61
N ALA A 728 26.21 -1.47 10.29
CA ALA A 728 26.55 -0.42 11.25
C ALA A 728 27.41 -0.95 12.41
N ALA A 729 27.08 -2.14 12.92
CA ALA A 729 27.86 -2.80 13.97
C ALA A 729 29.27 -3.18 13.51
N GLN A 730 29.42 -3.67 12.28
CA GLN A 730 30.73 -4.02 11.71
C GLN A 730 31.64 -2.80 11.55
N ILE A 731 31.12 -1.70 11.00
CA ILE A 731 31.92 -0.47 10.82
C ILE A 731 32.31 0.16 12.15
N SER A 732 31.40 0.15 13.13
CA SER A 732 31.70 0.64 14.48
C SER A 732 32.84 -0.17 15.14
N ALA A 733 32.85 -1.49 14.96
CA ALA A 733 33.92 -2.35 15.46
C ALA A 733 35.26 -2.11 14.75
N GLU A 734 35.25 -1.87 13.43
CA GLU A 734 36.45 -1.52 12.65
C GLU A 734 37.05 -0.18 13.12
N GLN A 735 36.21 0.83 13.36
CA GLN A 735 36.66 2.13 13.88
C GLN A 735 37.22 2.03 15.30
N ALA A 736 36.58 1.25 16.18
CA ALA A 736 37.10 1.01 17.53
C ALA A 736 38.46 0.29 17.51
N THR A 737 38.65 -0.64 16.57
CA THR A 737 39.92 -1.35 16.39
C THR A 737 41.01 -0.40 15.89
N ALA A 738 40.71 0.41 14.86
CA ALA A 738 41.64 1.38 14.31
C ALA A 738 42.05 2.45 15.35
N ALA A 739 41.13 2.88 16.21
CA ALA A 739 41.41 3.81 17.30
C ALA A 739 42.26 3.20 18.43
N SER A 740 42.35 1.87 18.52
CA SER A 740 43.20 1.17 19.50
C SER A 740 44.59 0.80 18.96
N THR A 741 44.81 0.93 17.64
CA THR A 741 46.08 0.57 16.98
C THR A 741 46.97 1.78 16.66
N ASN A 742 46.45 3.00 16.84
CA ASN A 742 47.18 4.26 16.82
C ASN A 742 47.26 4.80 18.24
#